data_AF-A0A957NIJ7-F1
#
_entry.id   AF-A0A957NIJ7-F1
#
_cell.length_a   1.000
_cell.length_b   1.000
_cell.length_c   1.000
_cell.angle_alpha   90.00
_cell.angle_beta   90.00
_cell.angle_gamma   90.00
#
_symmetry.space_group_name_H-M   'P 1'
#
loop_
_entity.id
_entity.type
_entity.pdbx_description
1 polymer ?
#
loop_
_entity_poly.entity_id
_entity_poly.type
_entity_poly.pdbx_seq_one_letter_code
_entity_poly.pdbx_strand_id
1 'polypeptide(L)'
;MFNLPLVVGSLIVIGLAILYFFGPTLAPRSPYALIAVDIQGGAIQRPPLPPQPRFPWGTDLLGRDILSLVLVGAQQTLTLALLAMGARLMVGTLLGAVAGWWDGSWVERVISGSAEVIAAFPTLLLAMLLILALDIRKGMMPFVIAFCVVGWGETMQYVRSETIAMRPLPWIESARAVGATTPRILLRHLFPNLLPTLIAFSALEMGAVLMLLGELGFLNIFIGGGVFYGGVGFFADIPEWGSLLSDARRRAFASPWVAIYPAAAFFISILGFNLLGEGLRRLTDQGRFHAGLLFNRYMLVAALLIFFAVGWARDNIGPIATYKQQASIVDGKQALAQAENLSDPTFGNRALGSKGMRDAANYIADEFKVLGLQGGGEDLSYFQTDTRQYSVLDSPPLMSVIGGVDSLTYREDYAPYPANYQISGSGEGKVRIVLAADTEKDPSRDWQHFASALSSLDSEDDVLLLLDEADLSYALFAPHQAILIVTDQTHNIAREYSYSPRSAVSCGYPENNEQSPIFWITLETANRLLAESGENTDSLISRRDALGEEEIFTLLIPTEVSLSVSTQRDEQEIVNVIGHLPGSREDLNDELVLVLAPYDSPPIVPGQPPTPAANDNASGVALMLEIIRALNISDYNAHRSFLFVAYSGEGWVNSGWRAADHDVEQFLTARQGFASAFDIQSVVYLRGLGAGDGKGLIVSSAGGVRIAELLERSAKRMGVAASIEAEQLNLSLLYDYRAQFTGESEKYPTVRPHWQGWEETARTAQDMIEILSPDKLEQAGEAIALTLITLGRELEY
;
A
#
# COMPACT_ATOMS: atom_id res chain seq x y z
N MET A 1 -20.68 18.24 49.39
CA MET A 1 -20.29 16.85 49.10
C MET A 1 -19.14 16.85 48.11
N PHE A 2 -18.16 15.98 48.31
CA PHE A 2 -17.02 15.78 47.42
C PHE A 2 -17.51 15.14 46.10
N ASN A 3 -17.19 15.73 44.95
CA ASN A 3 -17.59 15.17 43.64
C ASN A 3 -16.57 14.11 43.20
N LEU A 4 -16.68 12.91 43.79
CA LEU A 4 -15.75 11.82 43.53
C LEU A 4 -15.66 11.43 42.04
N PRO A 5 -16.77 11.31 41.27
CA PRO A 5 -16.70 11.04 39.83
C PRO A 5 -15.87 12.06 39.07
N LEU A 6 -16.04 13.35 39.38
CA LEU A 6 -15.27 14.42 38.74
C LEU A 6 -13.77 14.29 39.01
N VAL A 7 -13.37 14.03 40.26
CA VAL A 7 -11.94 13.94 40.64
C VAL A 7 -11.28 12.74 39.97
N VAL A 8 -11.89 11.56 40.07
CA VAL A 8 -11.34 10.34 39.48
C VAL A 8 -11.33 10.43 37.96
N GLY A 9 -12.43 10.86 37.34
CA GLY A 9 -12.51 11.05 35.90
C GLY A 9 -11.48 12.06 35.38
N SER A 10 -11.30 13.20 36.07
CA SER A 10 -10.29 14.19 35.69
C SER A 10 -8.87 13.63 35.77
N LEU A 11 -8.54 12.87 36.81
CA LEU A 11 -7.22 12.25 36.94
C LEU A 11 -6.93 11.26 35.81
N ILE A 12 -7.91 10.42 35.46
CA ILE A 12 -7.78 9.48 34.34
C ILE A 12 -7.60 10.23 33.03
N VAL A 13 -8.43 11.22 32.73
CA VAL A 13 -8.35 12.00 31.49
C VAL A 13 -7.05 12.81 31.39
N ILE A 14 -6.52 13.31 32.51
CA ILE A 14 -5.18 13.92 32.54
C ILE A 14 -4.10 12.87 32.21
N GLY A 15 -4.21 11.66 32.76
CA GLY A 15 -3.31 10.55 32.41
C GLY A 15 -3.36 10.19 30.92
N LEU A 16 -4.55 10.17 30.33
CA LEU A 16 -4.74 9.95 28.89
C LEU A 16 -4.18 11.11 28.05
N ALA A 17 -4.28 12.35 28.53
CA ALA A 17 -3.67 13.50 27.85
C ALA A 17 -2.14 13.41 27.88
N ILE A 18 -1.55 12.97 28.99
CA ILE A 18 -0.10 12.70 29.06
C ILE A 18 0.27 11.59 28.08
N LEU A 19 -0.49 10.50 28.06
CA LEU A 19 -0.30 9.40 27.12
C LEU A 19 -0.42 9.86 25.65
N TYR A 20 -1.37 10.74 25.36
CA TYR A 20 -1.58 11.31 24.02
C TYR A 20 -0.38 12.13 23.53
N PHE A 21 0.18 13.00 24.38
CA PHE A 21 1.27 13.89 23.99
C PHE A 21 2.66 13.25 24.09
N PHE A 22 2.84 12.32 25.03
CA PHE A 22 4.15 11.73 25.35
C PHE A 22 4.25 10.23 25.07
N GLY A 23 3.16 9.56 24.65
CA GLY A 23 3.12 8.13 24.34
C GLY A 23 4.26 7.68 23.41
N PRO A 24 4.42 8.31 22.24
CA PRO A 24 5.59 8.16 21.38
C PRO A 24 6.95 8.18 22.06
N THR A 25 7.19 9.22 22.87
CA THR A 25 8.47 9.41 23.56
C THR A 25 8.69 8.46 24.73
N LEU A 26 7.61 7.88 25.26
CA LEU A 26 7.62 6.92 26.36
C LEU A 26 7.69 5.48 25.86
N ALA A 27 7.50 5.24 24.56
CA ALA A 27 7.57 3.92 23.97
C ALA A 27 9.00 3.36 24.09
N PRO A 28 9.20 2.18 24.72
CA PRO A 28 10.53 1.60 24.89
C PRO A 28 11.14 1.10 23.59
N ARG A 29 10.34 0.84 22.55
CA ARG A 29 10.78 0.39 21.22
C ARG A 29 9.93 1.03 20.12
N SER A 30 10.44 0.93 18.89
CA SER A 30 9.61 1.15 17.71
C SER A 30 8.40 0.22 17.75
N PRO A 31 7.16 0.73 17.63
CA PRO A 31 5.96 -0.11 17.54
C PRO A 31 5.89 -0.86 16.21
N TYR A 32 6.86 -0.67 15.31
CA TYR A 32 6.90 -1.24 13.97
C TYR A 32 7.98 -2.31 13.79
N ALA A 33 8.93 -2.43 14.73
CA ALA A 33 10.00 -3.42 14.65
C ALA A 33 9.45 -4.85 14.72
N LEU A 34 9.80 -5.69 13.74
CA LEU A 34 9.31 -7.06 13.61
C LEU A 34 10.34 -8.02 14.19
N ILE A 35 9.89 -9.10 14.82
CA ILE A 35 10.81 -10.09 15.37
C ILE A 35 10.33 -11.47 14.95
N ALA A 36 10.91 -12.00 13.87
CA ALA A 36 10.51 -13.29 13.33
C ALA A 36 10.90 -14.47 14.25
N VAL A 37 12.05 -14.37 14.95
CA VAL A 37 12.60 -15.44 15.80
C VAL A 37 13.37 -14.85 17.00
N ASP A 38 13.08 -15.33 18.21
CA ASP A 38 13.88 -15.04 19.41
C ASP A 38 14.55 -16.32 19.91
N ILE A 39 15.87 -16.28 20.15
CA ILE A 39 16.65 -17.42 20.65
C ILE A 39 17.07 -17.11 22.10
N GLN A 40 16.32 -17.68 23.05
CA GLN A 40 16.66 -17.57 24.48
C GLN A 40 17.08 -18.92 25.05
N GLY A 41 18.28 -18.99 25.62
CA GLY A 41 18.80 -20.20 26.28
C GLY A 41 18.97 -21.41 25.37
N GLY A 42 19.08 -21.22 24.05
CA GLY A 42 19.19 -22.29 23.05
C GLY A 42 17.85 -22.84 22.54
N ALA A 43 16.71 -22.30 23.00
CA ALA A 43 15.38 -22.64 22.49
C ALA A 43 14.88 -21.54 21.54
N ILE A 44 14.42 -21.97 20.36
CA ILE A 44 13.80 -21.09 19.34
C ILE A 44 12.37 -20.82 19.77
N GLN A 45 12.05 -19.56 20.09
CA GLN A 45 10.69 -19.11 20.35
C GLN A 45 10.21 -18.23 19.19
N ARG A 46 8.96 -18.44 18.79
CA ARG A 46 8.29 -17.64 17.75
C ARG A 46 7.24 -16.75 18.42
N PRO A 47 7.02 -15.53 17.93
CA PRO A 47 5.93 -14.70 18.43
C PRO A 47 4.56 -15.39 18.30
N PRO A 48 3.59 -15.03 19.15
CA PRO A 48 3.64 -13.97 20.14
C PRO A 48 4.38 -14.39 21.42
N LEU A 49 5.35 -13.59 21.86
CA LEU A 49 6.14 -13.86 23.05
C LEU A 49 5.38 -13.38 24.31
N PRO A 50 5.36 -14.17 25.39
CA PRO A 50 4.73 -13.76 26.65
C PRO A 50 5.48 -12.59 27.32
N PRO A 51 4.84 -11.89 28.27
CA PRO A 51 5.49 -10.88 29.10
C PRO A 51 6.82 -11.36 29.69
N GLN A 52 7.90 -10.64 29.37
CA GLN A 52 9.27 -10.95 29.79
C GLN A 52 10.07 -9.66 29.98
N PRO A 53 11.25 -9.67 30.62
CA PRO A 53 12.02 -8.43 30.85
C PRO A 53 12.30 -7.63 29.59
N ARG A 54 12.49 -8.32 28.45
CA ARG A 54 12.62 -7.69 27.14
C ARG A 54 11.30 -7.07 26.68
N PHE A 55 10.16 -7.76 26.75
CA PHE A 55 8.82 -7.27 26.37
C PHE A 55 7.89 -7.26 27.58
N PRO A 56 7.81 -6.16 28.35
CA PRO A 56 7.08 -6.14 29.61
C PRO A 56 5.61 -6.53 29.50
N TRP A 57 4.96 -6.25 28.36
CA TRP A 57 3.57 -6.61 28.06
C TRP A 57 3.45 -7.73 27.01
N GLY A 58 4.57 -8.37 26.65
CA GLY A 58 4.66 -9.36 25.57
C GLY A 58 4.66 -8.74 24.18
N THR A 59 4.63 -9.59 23.16
CA THR A 59 4.56 -9.17 21.75
C THR A 59 3.27 -9.61 21.07
N ASP A 60 2.94 -8.96 19.95
CA ASP A 60 1.94 -9.45 19.00
C ASP A 60 2.52 -10.56 18.09
N LEU A 61 1.77 -10.95 17.04
CA LEU A 61 2.19 -12.01 16.11
C LEU A 61 3.37 -11.64 15.23
N LEU A 62 3.56 -10.36 14.94
CA LEU A 62 4.67 -9.90 14.12
C LEU A 62 5.93 -9.69 14.98
N GLY A 63 5.84 -9.96 16.28
CA GLY A 63 6.94 -9.75 17.23
C GLY A 63 7.02 -8.31 17.76
N ARG A 64 6.04 -7.46 17.47
CA ARG A 64 6.01 -6.05 17.88
C ARG A 64 5.65 -5.92 19.36
N ASP A 65 6.31 -4.99 20.06
CA ASP A 65 6.12 -4.77 21.50
C ASP A 65 4.76 -4.16 21.82
N ILE A 66 3.92 -4.88 22.60
CA ILE A 66 2.54 -4.44 22.91
C ILE A 66 2.52 -3.17 23.77
N LEU A 67 3.51 -2.98 24.64
CA LEU A 67 3.61 -1.75 25.44
C LEU A 67 3.79 -0.54 24.53
N SER A 68 4.76 -0.60 23.62
CA SER A 68 4.99 0.45 22.62
C SER A 68 3.75 0.67 21.74
N LEU A 69 3.12 -0.40 21.26
CA LEU A 69 1.89 -0.32 20.46
C LEU A 69 0.72 0.37 21.18
N VAL A 70 0.50 0.10 22.47
CA VAL A 70 -0.58 0.72 23.24
C VAL A 70 -0.26 2.20 23.55
N LEU A 71 1.00 2.52 23.87
CA LEU A 71 1.42 3.91 24.15
C LEU A 71 1.26 4.79 22.91
N VAL A 72 1.77 4.33 21.76
CA VAL A 72 1.68 5.06 20.49
C VAL A 72 0.24 5.07 19.96
N GLY A 73 -0.47 3.94 20.09
CA GLY A 73 -1.85 3.81 19.63
C GLY A 73 -2.86 4.75 20.29
N ALA A 74 -2.53 5.27 21.47
CA ALA A 74 -3.35 6.25 22.17
C ALA A 74 -3.58 7.52 21.35
N GLN A 75 -2.56 8.00 20.63
CA GLN A 75 -2.66 9.25 19.87
C GLN A 75 -3.69 9.13 18.74
N GLN A 76 -3.65 8.01 18.00
CA GLN A 76 -4.54 7.76 16.87
C GLN A 76 -5.98 7.53 17.35
N THR A 77 -6.17 6.63 18.32
CA THR A 77 -7.51 6.30 18.83
C THR A 77 -8.19 7.50 19.49
N LEU A 78 -7.47 8.28 20.32
CA LEU A 78 -8.05 9.46 20.98
C LEU A 78 -8.30 10.61 19.99
N THR A 79 -7.45 10.80 18.98
CA THR A 79 -7.71 11.80 17.92
C THR A 79 -8.97 11.45 17.14
N LEU A 80 -9.11 10.18 16.72
CA LEU A 80 -10.30 9.73 15.99
C LEU A 80 -11.56 9.92 16.83
N ALA A 81 -11.50 9.50 18.09
CA ALA A 81 -12.63 9.63 19.00
C ALA A 81 -13.03 11.10 19.20
N LEU A 82 -12.04 12.00 19.37
CA LEU A 82 -12.28 13.43 19.51
C LEU A 82 -12.93 14.04 18.26
N LEU A 83 -12.44 13.71 17.07
CA LEU A 83 -12.98 14.21 15.80
C LEU A 83 -14.40 13.70 15.55
N ALA A 84 -14.65 12.40 15.76
CA ALA A 84 -15.97 11.80 15.61
C ALA A 84 -16.98 12.38 16.61
N MET A 85 -16.60 12.51 17.89
CA MET A 85 -17.42 13.16 18.91
C MET A 85 -17.69 14.64 18.56
N GLY A 86 -16.68 15.38 18.11
CA GLY A 86 -16.82 16.76 17.68
C GLY A 86 -17.80 16.93 16.51
N ALA A 87 -17.73 16.04 15.52
CA ALA A 87 -18.66 16.02 14.38
C ALA A 87 -20.10 15.73 14.82
N ARG A 88 -20.31 14.70 15.66
CA ARG A 88 -21.61 14.38 16.27
C ARG A 88 -22.19 15.57 17.02
N LEU A 89 -21.38 16.19 17.87
CA LEU A 89 -21.79 17.34 18.67
C LEU A 89 -22.17 18.53 17.81
N MET A 90 -21.37 18.86 16.80
CA MET A 90 -21.62 20.00 15.93
C MET A 90 -22.95 19.83 15.19
N VAL A 91 -23.15 18.70 14.52
CA VAL A 91 -24.36 18.43 13.74
C VAL A 91 -25.57 18.29 14.66
N GLY A 92 -25.45 17.51 15.72
CA GLY A 92 -26.53 17.28 16.68
C GLY A 92 -26.95 18.55 17.40
N THR A 93 -26.01 19.39 17.82
CA THR A 93 -26.32 20.65 18.52
C THR A 93 -27.05 21.63 17.61
N LEU A 94 -26.61 21.78 16.35
CA LEU A 94 -27.27 22.66 15.39
C LEU A 94 -28.69 22.19 15.07
N LEU A 95 -28.84 20.91 14.72
CA LEU A 95 -30.15 20.34 14.38
C LEU A 95 -31.08 20.27 15.59
N GLY A 96 -30.55 20.00 16.79
CA GLY A 96 -31.31 19.92 18.03
C GLY A 96 -31.83 21.29 18.48
N ALA A 97 -31.00 22.34 18.38
CA ALA A 97 -31.43 23.70 18.65
C ALA A 97 -32.52 24.17 17.67
N VAL A 98 -32.40 23.81 16.38
CA VAL A 98 -33.42 24.08 15.36
C VAL A 98 -34.72 23.33 15.70
N ALA A 99 -34.64 22.02 15.90
CA ALA A 99 -35.79 21.17 16.22
C ALA A 99 -36.51 21.62 17.49
N GLY A 100 -35.77 21.91 18.57
CA GLY A 100 -36.34 22.37 19.84
C GLY A 100 -36.91 23.80 19.78
N TRP A 101 -36.31 24.67 18.96
CA TRP A 101 -36.83 26.04 18.79
C TRP A 101 -38.16 26.06 18.03
N TRP A 102 -38.29 25.22 17.01
CA TRP A 102 -39.51 25.04 16.21
C TRP A 102 -40.27 23.76 16.57
N ASP A 103 -40.34 23.45 17.87
CA ASP A 103 -41.06 22.28 18.38
C ASP A 103 -42.50 22.21 17.83
N GLY A 104 -42.90 21.04 17.32
CA GLY A 104 -44.20 20.79 16.68
C GLY A 104 -44.32 21.23 15.21
N SER A 105 -43.27 21.84 14.63
CA SER A 105 -43.23 22.21 13.22
C SER A 105 -42.98 21.02 12.29
N TRP A 106 -43.17 21.21 10.98
CA TRP A 106 -42.81 20.20 10.00
C TRP A 106 -41.28 19.99 9.91
N VAL A 107 -40.49 21.04 10.14
CA VAL A 107 -39.02 20.97 10.14
C VAL A 107 -38.54 20.08 11.29
N GLU A 108 -39.12 20.27 12.47
CA GLU A 108 -38.83 19.43 13.63
C GLU A 108 -39.19 17.97 13.36
N ARG A 109 -40.38 17.69 12.78
CA ARG A 109 -40.77 16.31 12.40
C ARG A 109 -39.81 15.67 11.41
N VAL A 110 -39.29 16.42 10.43
CA VAL A 110 -38.30 15.91 9.47
C VAL A 110 -36.98 15.59 10.18
N ILE A 111 -36.46 16.49 11.01
CA ILE A 111 -35.21 16.29 11.73
C ILE A 111 -35.31 15.09 12.69
N SER A 112 -36.35 15.08 13.54
CA SER A 112 -36.60 13.99 14.48
C SER A 112 -36.84 12.66 13.75
N GLY A 113 -37.64 12.67 12.68
CA GLY A 113 -37.89 11.48 11.86
C GLY A 113 -36.64 10.93 11.16
N SER A 114 -35.74 11.79 10.66
CA SER A 114 -34.46 11.34 10.11
C SER A 114 -33.58 10.66 11.16
N ALA A 115 -33.55 11.19 12.39
CA ALA A 115 -32.84 10.56 13.50
C ALA A 115 -33.46 9.21 13.88
N GLU A 116 -34.80 9.10 13.89
CA GLU A 116 -35.52 7.84 14.14
C GLU A 116 -35.22 6.77 13.08
N VAL A 117 -35.16 7.16 11.79
CA VAL A 117 -34.80 6.24 10.70
C VAL A 117 -33.38 5.68 10.87
N ILE A 118 -32.42 6.54 11.24
CA ILE A 118 -31.04 6.10 11.48
C ILE A 118 -30.96 5.19 12.71
N ALA A 119 -31.64 5.54 13.79
CA ALA A 119 -31.68 4.76 15.02
C ALA A 119 -32.35 3.38 14.88
N ALA A 120 -33.13 3.16 13.82
CA ALA A 120 -33.72 1.86 13.51
C ALA A 120 -32.66 0.83 13.04
N PHE A 121 -31.51 1.29 12.54
CA PHE A 121 -30.41 0.41 12.18
C PHE A 121 -29.52 0.13 13.40
N PRO A 122 -28.98 -1.10 13.55
CA PRO A 122 -27.96 -1.36 14.54
C PRO A 122 -26.73 -0.47 14.30
N THR A 123 -26.41 0.39 15.27
CA THR A 123 -25.33 1.41 15.23
C THR A 123 -24.02 0.84 14.69
N LEU A 124 -23.61 -0.31 15.22
CA LEU A 124 -22.36 -0.98 14.83
C LEU A 124 -22.37 -1.42 13.36
N LEU A 125 -23.48 -2.05 12.91
CA LEU A 125 -23.61 -2.52 11.52
C LEU A 125 -23.64 -1.36 10.53
N LEU A 126 -24.38 -0.30 10.85
CA LEU A 126 -24.45 0.87 9.98
C LEU A 126 -23.12 1.61 9.91
N ALA A 127 -22.42 1.77 11.04
CA ALA A 127 -21.09 2.37 11.08
C ALA A 127 -20.11 1.57 10.21
N MET A 128 -20.07 0.25 10.38
CA MET A 128 -19.28 -0.66 9.56
C MET A 128 -19.59 -0.51 8.07
N LEU A 129 -20.87 -0.56 7.68
CA LEU A 129 -21.29 -0.47 6.29
C LEU A 129 -20.84 0.85 5.65
N LEU A 130 -21.01 1.97 6.36
CA LEU A 130 -20.59 3.28 5.88
C LEU A 130 -19.07 3.41 5.77
N ILE A 131 -18.31 2.88 6.74
CA ILE A 131 -16.84 2.90 6.70
C ILE A 131 -16.33 2.14 5.48
N LEU A 132 -16.87 0.95 5.23
CA LEU A 132 -16.48 0.12 4.09
C LEU A 132 -16.89 0.77 2.76
N ALA A 133 -18.10 1.34 2.68
CA ALA A 133 -18.58 2.02 1.48
C ALA A 133 -17.79 3.30 1.14
N LEU A 134 -17.23 3.98 2.15
CA LEU A 134 -16.43 5.20 1.97
C LEU A 134 -14.94 4.93 1.65
N ASP A 135 -14.57 3.65 1.59
CA ASP A 135 -13.20 3.12 1.49
C ASP A 135 -12.37 3.38 2.77
N ILE A 136 -12.19 2.31 3.56
CA ILE A 136 -11.45 2.29 4.83
C ILE A 136 -9.99 2.71 4.70
N ARG A 137 -9.42 2.63 3.48
CA ARG A 137 -8.04 3.01 3.19
C ARG A 137 -7.83 4.52 3.17
N LYS A 138 -8.89 5.33 3.14
CA LYS A 138 -8.81 6.81 3.27
C LYS A 138 -8.55 7.30 4.70
N GLY A 139 -8.05 6.42 5.58
CA GLY A 139 -7.65 6.72 6.94
C GLY A 139 -8.82 7.03 7.88
N MET A 140 -8.72 8.13 8.63
CA MET A 140 -9.66 8.47 9.71
C MET A 140 -10.99 9.05 9.22
N MET A 141 -11.02 9.66 8.03
CA MET A 141 -12.19 10.39 7.54
C MET A 141 -13.45 9.53 7.35
N PRO A 142 -13.37 8.30 6.77
CA PRO A 142 -14.50 7.38 6.72
C PRO A 142 -15.15 7.12 8.08
N PHE A 143 -14.33 6.92 9.13
CA PHE A 143 -14.80 6.71 10.50
C PHE A 143 -15.48 7.95 11.06
N VAL A 144 -14.90 9.14 10.90
CA VAL A 144 -15.49 10.40 11.38
C VAL A 144 -16.86 10.64 10.73
N ILE A 145 -16.97 10.44 9.41
CA ILE A 145 -18.23 10.61 8.67
C ILE A 145 -19.27 9.58 9.13
N ALA A 146 -18.90 8.29 9.15
CA ALA A 146 -19.80 7.22 9.56
C ALA A 146 -20.29 7.43 11.00
N PHE A 147 -19.40 7.75 11.92
CA PHE A 147 -19.76 7.97 13.32
C PHE A 147 -20.63 9.21 13.48
N CYS A 148 -20.38 10.27 12.72
CA CYS A 148 -21.23 11.45 12.70
C CYS A 148 -22.64 11.08 12.24
N VAL A 149 -22.78 10.39 11.10
CA VAL A 149 -24.07 9.98 10.53
C VAL A 149 -24.86 9.08 11.48
N VAL A 150 -24.19 8.16 12.16
CA VAL A 150 -24.86 7.22 13.06
C VAL A 150 -25.22 7.84 14.42
N GLY A 151 -24.40 8.76 14.94
CA GLY A 151 -24.53 9.26 16.31
C GLY A 151 -25.15 10.64 16.49
N TRP A 152 -25.30 11.45 15.44
CA TRP A 152 -25.80 12.84 15.60
C TRP A 152 -27.21 12.93 16.19
N GLY A 153 -28.03 11.88 16.00
CA GLY A 153 -29.42 11.82 16.48
C GLY A 153 -29.55 11.88 18.00
N GLU A 154 -28.68 11.20 18.73
CA GLU A 154 -28.69 11.17 20.20
C GLU A 154 -28.37 12.56 20.77
N THR A 155 -27.30 13.18 20.27
CA THR A 155 -26.96 14.56 20.61
C THR A 155 -28.10 15.52 20.23
N MET A 156 -28.69 15.36 19.04
CA MET A 156 -29.80 16.19 18.58
C MET A 156 -30.98 16.16 19.56
N GLN A 157 -31.39 14.97 20.00
CA GLN A 157 -32.48 14.81 20.96
C GLN A 157 -32.15 15.46 22.31
N TYR A 158 -30.91 15.30 22.77
CA TYR A 158 -30.44 15.94 24.00
C TYR A 158 -30.58 17.47 23.92
N VAL A 159 -29.99 18.08 22.89
CA VAL A 159 -30.03 19.55 22.70
C VAL A 159 -31.44 20.05 22.43
N ARG A 160 -32.28 19.28 21.73
CA ARG A 160 -33.69 19.58 21.52
C ARG A 160 -34.42 19.70 22.85
N SER A 161 -34.23 18.73 23.76
CA SER A 161 -34.90 18.74 25.07
C SER A 161 -34.48 19.94 25.93
N GLU A 162 -33.19 20.24 25.98
CA GLU A 162 -32.66 21.44 26.65
C GLU A 162 -33.19 22.75 26.03
N THR A 163 -33.27 22.81 24.70
CA THR A 163 -33.78 23.99 23.99
C THR A 163 -35.25 24.23 24.31
N ILE A 164 -36.07 23.18 24.34
CA ILE A 164 -37.49 23.26 24.72
C ILE A 164 -37.63 23.75 26.17
N ALA A 165 -36.78 23.24 27.09
CA ALA A 165 -36.79 23.63 28.49
C ALA A 165 -36.36 25.09 28.71
N MET A 166 -35.40 25.60 27.92
CA MET A 166 -34.91 26.97 28.02
C MET A 166 -35.81 27.99 27.33
N ARG A 167 -36.53 27.59 26.27
CA ARG A 167 -37.40 28.46 25.45
C ARG A 167 -38.41 29.31 26.23
N PRO A 168 -39.10 28.81 27.29
CA PRO A 168 -40.05 29.59 28.06
C PRO A 168 -39.41 30.43 29.19
N LEU A 169 -38.09 30.46 29.34
CA LEU A 169 -37.45 31.19 30.44
C LEU A 169 -37.59 32.72 30.29
N PRO A 170 -37.76 33.48 31.40
CA PRO A 170 -38.05 34.92 31.35
C PRO A 170 -37.02 35.78 30.60
N TRP A 171 -35.75 35.36 30.59
CA TRP A 171 -34.69 36.07 29.87
C TRP A 171 -34.77 35.90 28.34
N ILE A 172 -35.32 34.78 27.84
CA ILE A 172 -35.64 34.60 26.41
C ILE A 172 -36.86 35.43 26.05
N GLU A 173 -37.91 35.40 26.87
CA GLU A 173 -39.13 36.18 26.65
C GLU A 173 -38.85 37.68 26.59
N SER A 174 -38.00 38.17 27.52
CA SER A 174 -37.54 39.56 27.53
C SER A 174 -36.77 39.93 26.26
N ALA A 175 -35.88 39.06 25.78
CA ALA A 175 -35.15 39.30 24.54
C ALA A 175 -36.08 39.38 23.32
N ARG A 176 -37.13 38.55 23.27
CA ARG A 176 -38.18 38.61 22.22
C ARG A 176 -38.99 39.90 22.32
N ALA A 177 -39.37 40.33 23.52
CA ALA A 177 -40.14 41.55 23.74
C ALA A 177 -39.41 42.81 23.25
N VAL A 178 -38.08 42.83 23.33
CA VAL A 178 -37.22 43.93 22.82
C VAL A 178 -36.93 43.79 21.30
N GLY A 179 -37.52 42.81 20.62
CA GLY A 179 -37.43 42.63 19.17
C GLY A 179 -36.17 41.89 18.69
N ALA A 180 -35.51 41.10 19.55
CA ALA A 180 -34.40 40.27 19.11
C ALA A 180 -34.86 39.18 18.12
N THR A 181 -34.16 39.04 16.99
CA THR A 181 -34.45 38.00 15.99
C THR A 181 -34.05 36.61 16.50
N THR A 182 -34.69 35.56 15.99
CA THR A 182 -34.40 34.16 16.37
C THR A 182 -32.91 33.81 16.31
N PRO A 183 -32.15 34.08 15.23
CA PRO A 183 -30.73 33.77 15.19
C PRO A 183 -29.94 34.51 16.29
N ARG A 184 -30.32 35.76 16.59
CA ARG A 184 -29.71 36.54 17.66
C ARG A 184 -29.98 35.93 19.03
N ILE A 185 -31.18 35.42 19.26
CA ILE A 185 -31.55 34.75 20.51
C ILE A 185 -30.79 33.43 20.66
N LEU A 186 -30.76 32.61 19.60
CA LEU A 186 -30.04 31.34 19.61
C LEU A 186 -28.54 31.54 19.89
N LEU A 187 -27.89 32.46 19.17
CA LEU A 187 -26.44 32.70 19.29
C LEU A 187 -26.03 33.42 20.58
N ARG A 188 -26.83 34.37 21.07
CA ARG A 188 -26.43 35.24 22.19
C ARG A 188 -27.01 34.81 23.54
N HIS A 189 -28.09 34.03 23.53
CA HIS A 189 -28.79 33.64 24.75
C HIS A 189 -28.91 32.13 24.90
N LEU A 190 -29.24 31.36 23.85
CA LEU A 190 -29.38 29.91 24.00
C LEU A 190 -28.03 29.19 24.10
N PHE A 191 -27.19 29.24 23.04
CA PHE A 191 -25.93 28.49 22.99
C PHE A 191 -24.98 28.78 24.16
N PRO A 192 -24.78 30.04 24.61
CA PRO A 192 -23.93 30.31 25.76
C PRO A 192 -24.42 29.64 27.06
N ASN A 193 -25.73 29.46 27.21
CA ASN A 193 -26.33 28.78 28.38
C ASN A 193 -26.40 27.26 28.22
N LEU A 194 -26.41 26.74 26.99
CA LEU A 194 -26.27 25.30 26.71
C LEU A 194 -24.84 24.79 26.87
N LEU A 195 -23.84 25.66 26.63
CA LEU A 195 -22.44 25.27 26.58
C LEU A 195 -21.93 24.49 27.82
N PRO A 196 -22.26 24.88 29.08
CA PRO A 196 -21.87 24.09 30.26
C PRO A 196 -22.35 22.64 30.20
N THR A 197 -23.61 22.47 29.81
CA THR A 197 -24.27 21.18 29.73
C THR A 197 -23.72 20.36 28.56
N LEU A 198 -23.45 21.00 27.42
CA LEU A 198 -22.81 20.37 26.26
C LEU A 198 -21.40 19.86 26.56
N ILE A 199 -20.65 20.53 27.44
CA ILE A 199 -19.31 20.08 27.86
C ILE A 199 -19.40 18.83 28.75
N ALA A 200 -20.39 18.75 29.63
CA ALA A 200 -20.62 17.52 30.40
C ALA A 200 -21.03 16.36 29.48
N PHE A 201 -21.91 16.65 28.52
CA PHE A 201 -22.40 15.68 27.55
C PHE A 201 -21.29 15.23 26.57
N SER A 202 -20.37 16.10 26.17
CA SER A 202 -19.27 15.76 25.27
C SER A 202 -18.33 14.70 25.85
N ALA A 203 -18.11 14.72 27.16
CA ALA A 203 -17.34 13.68 27.84
C ALA A 203 -18.06 12.32 27.81
N LEU A 204 -19.38 12.29 27.95
CA LEU A 204 -20.16 11.05 27.81
C LEU A 204 -20.12 10.52 26.36
N GLU A 205 -20.27 11.41 25.38
CA GLU A 205 -20.16 11.07 23.95
C GLU A 205 -18.77 10.53 23.59
N MET A 206 -17.71 11.07 24.18
CA MET A 206 -16.36 10.54 24.00
C MET A 206 -16.26 9.07 24.44
N GLY A 207 -16.89 8.71 25.56
CA GLY A 207 -16.98 7.33 26.04
C GLY A 207 -17.74 6.43 25.06
N ALA A 208 -18.87 6.91 24.52
CA ALA A 208 -19.68 6.16 23.55
C ALA A 208 -18.93 5.93 22.23
N VAL A 209 -18.21 6.94 21.73
CA VAL A 209 -17.37 6.83 20.53
C VAL A 209 -16.23 5.84 20.73
N LEU A 210 -15.53 5.90 21.86
CA LEU A 210 -14.44 4.96 22.18
C LEU A 210 -14.95 3.52 22.30
N MET A 211 -16.15 3.32 22.86
CA MET A 211 -16.78 2.01 22.92
C MET A 211 -17.03 1.44 21.51
N LEU A 212 -17.61 2.25 20.62
CA LEU A 212 -17.87 1.85 19.23
C LEU A 212 -16.58 1.55 18.46
N LEU A 213 -15.49 2.31 18.70
CA LEU A 213 -14.17 2.01 18.13
C LEU A 213 -13.62 0.67 18.60
N GLY A 214 -13.76 0.35 19.89
CA GLY A 214 -13.36 -0.95 20.44
C GLY A 214 -14.16 -2.11 19.84
N GLU A 215 -15.48 -1.93 19.67
CA GLU A 215 -16.37 -2.91 19.02
C GLU A 215 -15.98 -3.15 17.55
N LEU A 216 -15.74 -2.09 16.79
CA LEU A 216 -15.30 -2.20 15.39
C LEU A 216 -13.91 -2.82 15.28
N GLY A 217 -12.97 -2.42 16.15
CA GLY A 217 -11.62 -3.00 16.20
C GLY A 217 -11.66 -4.51 16.43
N PHE A 218 -12.50 -4.96 17.37
CA PHE A 218 -12.75 -6.39 17.60
C PHE A 218 -13.33 -7.11 16.37
N LEU A 219 -14.07 -6.40 15.52
CA LEU A 219 -14.60 -6.91 14.24
C LEU A 219 -13.63 -6.79 13.06
N ASN A 220 -12.36 -6.44 13.29
CA ASN A 220 -11.33 -6.17 12.27
C ASN A 220 -11.59 -4.92 11.43
N ILE A 221 -12.29 -3.93 11.99
CA ILE A 221 -12.51 -2.63 11.35
C ILE A 221 -11.77 -1.56 12.12
N PHE A 222 -10.67 -1.13 11.53
CA PHE A 222 -9.71 -0.20 12.12
C PHE A 222 -9.07 0.65 11.00
N ILE A 223 -8.40 1.74 11.38
CA ILE A 223 -7.81 2.72 10.47
C ILE A 223 -6.83 2.01 9.52
N GLY A 224 -7.02 2.21 8.21
CA GLY A 224 -6.15 1.67 7.18
C GLY A 224 -6.52 0.25 6.69
N GLY A 225 -7.55 -0.39 7.23
CA GLY A 225 -8.08 -1.67 6.74
C GLY A 225 -7.22 -2.92 7.00
N GLY A 226 -5.94 -2.72 7.29
CA GLY A 226 -4.98 -3.76 7.59
C GLY A 226 -4.44 -4.49 6.36
N VAL A 227 -3.28 -5.12 6.53
CA VAL A 227 -2.60 -5.92 5.52
C VAL A 227 -2.61 -7.38 5.95
N PHE A 228 -2.84 -8.28 5.00
CA PHE A 228 -2.80 -9.71 5.27
C PHE A 228 -1.35 -10.20 5.21
N TYR A 229 -0.83 -10.75 6.31
CA TYR A 229 0.56 -11.18 6.39
C TYR A 229 0.66 -12.72 6.46
N GLY A 230 1.24 -13.33 5.41
CA GLY A 230 1.70 -14.73 5.41
C GLY A 230 0.66 -15.78 5.80
N GLY A 231 -0.63 -15.55 5.56
CA GLY A 231 -1.69 -16.50 5.96
C GLY A 231 -2.10 -16.41 7.44
N VAL A 232 -1.48 -15.55 8.26
CA VAL A 232 -1.58 -15.60 9.72
C VAL A 232 -2.64 -14.63 10.27
N GLY A 233 -3.03 -13.58 9.53
CA GLY A 233 -4.08 -12.64 9.93
C GLY A 233 -3.99 -11.27 9.27
N PHE A 234 -4.92 -10.38 9.63
CA PHE A 234 -4.95 -8.96 9.26
C PHE A 234 -4.25 -8.13 10.32
N PHE A 235 -3.19 -7.41 9.95
CA PHE A 235 -2.44 -6.55 10.85
C PHE A 235 -2.54 -5.10 10.39
N ALA A 236 -2.72 -4.17 11.32
CA ALA A 236 -2.57 -2.76 10.99
C ALA A 236 -1.10 -2.36 10.99
N ASP A 237 -0.73 -1.61 9.96
CA ASP A 237 0.51 -0.82 9.95
C ASP A 237 0.41 0.41 10.83
N ILE A 238 -0.81 0.86 11.17
CA ILE A 238 -1.03 2.01 12.04
C ILE A 238 -1.31 1.51 13.46
N PRO A 239 -0.45 1.84 14.45
CA PRO A 239 -0.72 1.51 15.84
C PRO A 239 -1.93 2.31 16.29
N GLU A 240 -3.02 1.61 16.59
CA GLU A 240 -4.18 2.16 17.26
C GLU A 240 -4.85 1.06 18.08
N TRP A 241 -5.57 1.39 19.14
CA TRP A 241 -6.08 0.35 20.04
C TRP A 241 -7.09 -0.58 19.37
N GLY A 242 -7.88 -0.06 18.41
CA GLY A 242 -8.84 -0.86 17.65
C GLY A 242 -8.15 -1.96 16.83
N SER A 243 -7.04 -1.64 16.17
CA SER A 243 -6.29 -2.62 15.40
C SER A 243 -5.61 -3.68 16.27
N LEU A 244 -5.21 -3.32 17.49
CA LEU A 244 -4.66 -4.29 18.45
C LEU A 244 -5.70 -5.31 18.95
N LEU A 245 -6.99 -4.99 18.84
CA LEU A 245 -8.10 -5.88 19.22
C LEU A 245 -8.58 -6.81 18.11
N SER A 246 -8.19 -6.59 16.85
CA SER A 246 -8.67 -7.39 15.71
C SER A 246 -8.41 -8.89 15.90
N ASP A 247 -7.23 -9.21 16.39
CA ASP A 247 -6.78 -10.57 16.59
C ASP A 247 -7.19 -11.19 17.93
N ALA A 248 -7.85 -10.42 18.80
CA ALA A 248 -8.24 -10.88 20.12
C ALA A 248 -9.12 -12.14 20.04
N ARG A 249 -10.00 -12.25 19.04
CA ARG A 249 -10.94 -13.39 18.88
C ARG A 249 -10.24 -14.73 18.73
N ARG A 250 -9.15 -14.78 17.96
CA ARG A 250 -8.45 -16.04 17.65
C ARG A 250 -7.51 -16.46 18.77
N ARG A 251 -6.98 -15.50 19.55
CA ARG A 251 -5.85 -15.74 20.46
C ARG A 251 -6.10 -15.37 21.92
N ALA A 252 -7.30 -14.92 22.29
CA ALA A 252 -7.64 -14.58 23.69
C ALA A 252 -7.30 -15.71 24.68
N PHE A 253 -7.38 -16.99 24.26
CA PHE A 253 -7.04 -18.12 25.12
C PHE A 253 -5.55 -18.51 25.09
N ALA A 254 -4.89 -18.40 23.93
CA ALA A 254 -3.50 -18.84 23.75
C ALA A 254 -2.49 -17.76 24.16
N SER A 255 -2.82 -16.49 23.92
CA SER A 255 -1.94 -15.33 24.15
C SER A 255 -2.77 -14.18 24.72
N PRO A 256 -3.26 -14.31 25.96
CA PRO A 256 -4.24 -13.39 26.54
C PRO A 256 -3.75 -11.94 26.64
N TRP A 257 -2.44 -11.72 26.79
CA TRP A 257 -1.83 -10.39 26.84
C TRP A 257 -2.11 -9.56 25.59
N VAL A 258 -2.20 -10.18 24.41
CA VAL A 258 -2.49 -9.51 23.14
C VAL A 258 -3.85 -8.79 23.18
N ALA A 259 -4.84 -9.35 23.88
CA ALA A 259 -6.17 -8.75 24.00
C ALA A 259 -6.33 -7.88 25.25
N ILE A 260 -5.74 -8.29 26.38
CA ILE A 260 -6.00 -7.67 27.70
C ILE A 260 -5.49 -6.22 27.73
N TYR A 261 -4.29 -5.93 27.25
CA TYR A 261 -3.71 -4.59 27.38
C TYR A 261 -4.41 -3.54 26.51
N PRO A 262 -4.70 -3.79 25.22
CA PRO A 262 -5.51 -2.87 24.42
C PRO A 262 -6.94 -2.71 24.95
N ALA A 263 -7.57 -3.81 25.39
CA ALA A 263 -8.92 -3.75 25.98
C ALA A 263 -8.93 -2.92 27.28
N ALA A 264 -7.89 -3.04 28.11
CA ALA A 264 -7.74 -2.24 29.33
C ALA A 264 -7.56 -0.76 29.01
N ALA A 265 -6.83 -0.41 27.95
CA ALA A 265 -6.67 0.97 27.50
C ALA A 265 -8.02 1.60 27.09
N PHE A 266 -8.83 0.88 26.30
CA PHE A 266 -10.20 1.30 25.99
C PHE A 266 -11.06 1.42 27.26
N PHE A 267 -11.05 0.40 28.12
CA PHE A 267 -11.86 0.39 29.34
C PHE A 267 -11.55 1.57 30.27
N ILE A 268 -10.27 1.82 30.54
CA ILE A 268 -9.84 2.96 31.38
C ILE A 268 -10.28 4.28 30.75
N SER A 269 -10.16 4.40 29.43
CA SER A 269 -10.54 5.61 28.71
C SER A 269 -12.05 5.87 28.77
N ILE A 270 -12.87 4.86 28.47
CA ILE A 270 -14.32 4.93 28.53
C ILE A 270 -14.77 5.27 29.96
N LEU A 271 -14.19 4.61 30.96
CA LEU A 271 -14.48 4.88 32.37
C LEU A 271 -14.11 6.32 32.77
N GLY A 272 -12.92 6.79 32.37
CA GLY A 272 -12.44 8.13 32.68
C GLY A 272 -13.36 9.22 32.13
N PHE A 273 -13.75 9.11 30.86
CA PHE A 273 -14.64 10.05 30.20
C PHE A 273 -16.07 10.00 30.76
N ASN A 274 -16.61 8.81 31.05
CA ASN A 274 -17.93 8.67 31.68
C ASN A 274 -17.97 9.27 33.09
N LEU A 275 -16.95 9.03 33.92
CA LEU A 275 -16.84 9.62 35.26
C LEU A 275 -16.66 11.15 35.21
N LEU A 276 -15.86 11.64 34.26
CA LEU A 276 -15.69 13.08 34.03
C LEU A 276 -17.01 13.74 33.62
N GLY A 277 -17.74 13.15 32.66
CA GLY A 277 -19.03 13.65 32.20
C GLY A 277 -20.09 13.69 33.31
N GLU A 278 -20.23 12.62 34.08
CA GLU A 278 -21.13 12.57 35.24
C GLU A 278 -20.73 13.58 36.31
N GLY A 279 -19.42 13.74 36.55
CA GLY A 279 -18.88 14.73 37.46
C GLY A 279 -19.21 16.17 37.04
N LEU A 280 -19.02 16.50 35.77
CA LEU A 280 -19.33 17.80 35.19
C LEU A 280 -20.84 18.08 35.20
N ARG A 281 -21.67 17.10 34.86
CA ARG A 281 -23.13 17.19 34.90
C ARG A 281 -23.65 17.55 36.30
N ARG A 282 -23.11 16.91 37.35
CA ARG A 282 -23.47 17.25 38.74
C ARG A 282 -23.10 18.68 39.12
N LEU A 283 -22.03 19.24 38.55
CA LEU A 283 -21.65 20.63 38.79
C LEU A 283 -22.56 21.63 38.07
N THR A 284 -22.98 21.31 36.85
CA THR A 284 -23.92 22.13 36.07
C THR A 284 -25.30 22.14 36.72
N ASP A 285 -25.79 20.97 37.15
CA ASP A 285 -27.11 20.83 37.78
C ASP A 285 -27.20 21.58 39.12
N GLN A 286 -26.09 21.69 39.86
CA GLN A 286 -26.01 22.44 41.13
C GLN A 286 -25.83 23.95 40.94
N GLY A 287 -25.78 24.47 39.70
CA GLY A 287 -25.57 25.89 39.41
C GLY A 287 -24.21 26.43 39.86
N ARG A 288 -23.25 25.54 40.18
CA ARG A 288 -21.92 25.90 40.70
C ARG A 288 -20.91 26.21 39.59
N PHE A 289 -21.26 25.90 38.34
CA PHE A 289 -20.41 26.11 37.18
C PHE A 289 -20.92 27.32 36.37
N HIS A 290 -20.28 28.47 36.55
CA HIS A 290 -20.41 29.60 35.63
C HIS A 290 -19.27 29.51 34.61
N ALA A 291 -19.57 29.07 33.38
CA ALA A 291 -18.57 28.86 32.31
C ALA A 291 -17.84 30.15 31.86
N GLY A 292 -18.20 31.32 32.40
CA GLY A 292 -17.64 32.62 32.04
C GLY A 292 -16.13 32.77 32.27
N LEU A 293 -15.51 31.94 33.12
CA LEU A 293 -14.05 31.95 33.37
C LEU A 293 -13.26 30.99 32.46
N LEU A 294 -13.86 29.90 31.98
CA LEU A 294 -13.21 28.94 31.08
C LEU A 294 -13.37 29.27 29.60
N PHE A 295 -14.38 30.09 29.25
CA PHE A 295 -14.80 30.29 27.86
C PHE A 295 -15.03 31.75 27.50
N ASN A 296 -14.08 32.62 27.86
CA ASN A 296 -13.92 33.84 27.08
C ASN A 296 -13.65 33.42 25.62
N ARG A 297 -14.30 34.06 24.63
CA ARG A 297 -14.03 33.79 23.20
C ARG A 297 -12.53 33.85 22.87
N TYR A 298 -11.78 34.66 23.63
CA TYR A 298 -10.33 34.75 23.55
C TYR A 298 -9.61 33.50 24.08
N MET A 299 -10.14 32.79 25.07
CA MET A 299 -9.57 31.51 25.57
C MET A 299 -9.82 30.35 24.61
N LEU A 300 -11.00 30.28 23.97
CA LEU A 300 -11.27 29.29 22.93
C LEU A 300 -10.41 29.50 21.70
N VAL A 301 -10.32 30.76 21.25
CA VAL A 301 -9.43 31.15 20.16
C VAL A 301 -7.98 30.93 20.56
N ALA A 302 -7.57 31.22 21.81
CA ALA A 302 -6.22 30.94 22.27
C ALA A 302 -5.94 29.44 22.37
N ALA A 303 -6.87 28.61 22.81
CA ALA A 303 -6.68 27.15 22.88
C ALA A 303 -6.59 26.54 21.47
N LEU A 304 -7.43 26.98 20.53
CA LEU A 304 -7.32 26.60 19.12
C LEU A 304 -6.02 27.12 18.50
N LEU A 305 -5.65 28.38 18.75
CA LEU A 305 -4.39 28.94 18.28
C LEU A 305 -3.19 28.24 18.88
N ILE A 306 -3.22 27.82 20.15
CA ILE A 306 -2.16 27.04 20.79
C ILE A 306 -2.13 25.64 20.19
N PHE A 307 -3.27 24.99 19.98
CA PHE A 307 -3.34 23.69 19.33
C PHE A 307 -2.77 23.73 17.90
N PHE A 308 -3.21 24.70 17.08
CA PHE A 308 -2.69 24.93 15.74
C PHE A 308 -1.24 25.41 15.73
N ALA A 309 -0.82 26.25 16.69
CA ALA A 309 0.55 26.73 16.79
C ALA A 309 1.50 25.62 17.26
N VAL A 310 1.06 24.71 18.13
CA VAL A 310 1.82 23.53 18.56
C VAL A 310 1.93 22.53 17.40
N GLY A 311 0.84 22.28 16.67
CA GLY A 311 0.87 21.47 15.45
C GLY A 311 1.79 22.08 14.37
N TRP A 312 1.61 23.36 14.08
CA TRP A 312 2.45 24.11 13.14
C TRP A 312 3.91 24.16 13.58
N ALA A 313 4.19 24.39 14.87
CA ALA A 313 5.54 24.37 15.43
C ALA A 313 6.17 22.98 15.33
N ARG A 314 5.42 21.90 15.59
CA ARG A 314 5.91 20.53 15.39
C ARG A 314 6.31 20.30 13.93
N ASP A 315 5.51 20.80 12.99
CA ASP A 315 5.74 20.62 11.55
C ASP A 315 6.81 21.54 10.95
N ASN A 316 7.10 22.70 11.57
CA ASN A 316 7.98 23.73 10.98
C ASN A 316 9.23 24.06 11.80
N ILE A 317 9.24 23.73 13.10
CA ILE A 317 10.38 23.95 14.01
C ILE A 317 11.08 22.61 14.33
N GLY A 318 10.50 21.49 13.87
CA GLY A 318 11.05 20.14 14.04
C GLY A 318 12.17 19.78 13.05
N PRO A 319 12.76 18.57 13.20
CA PRO A 319 13.84 18.05 12.36
C PRO A 319 13.50 18.04 10.86
N ILE A 320 12.21 17.95 10.53
CA ILE A 320 11.71 17.86 9.16
C ILE A 320 12.09 19.05 8.27
N ALA A 321 12.21 20.27 8.81
CA ALA A 321 12.66 21.42 8.03
C ALA A 321 14.13 21.27 7.61
N THR A 322 14.94 20.67 8.48
CA THR A 322 16.33 20.32 8.17
C THR A 322 16.36 19.20 7.14
N TYR A 323 15.54 18.15 7.32
CA TYR A 323 15.48 17.04 6.37
C TYR A 323 15.07 17.49 4.97
N LYS A 324 14.13 18.43 4.88
CA LYS A 324 13.73 19.04 3.61
C LYS A 324 14.92 19.72 2.92
N GLN A 325 15.71 20.50 3.67
CA GLN A 325 16.91 21.15 3.14
C GLN A 325 17.99 20.14 2.71
N GLN A 326 18.13 19.02 3.44
CA GLN A 326 19.05 17.95 3.09
C GLN A 326 18.58 17.21 1.81
N ALA A 327 17.28 16.95 1.69
CA ALA A 327 16.68 16.31 0.51
C ALA A 327 16.79 17.18 -0.75
N SER A 328 16.64 18.52 -0.63
CA SER A 328 16.77 19.45 -1.76
C SER A 328 18.21 19.62 -2.29
N ILE A 329 19.19 18.86 -1.78
CA ILE A 329 20.55 18.83 -2.33
C ILE A 329 20.62 17.94 -3.57
N VAL A 330 19.65 17.03 -3.74
CA VAL A 330 19.52 16.18 -4.92
C VAL A 330 19.43 17.06 -6.17
N ASP A 331 20.30 16.79 -7.14
CA ASP A 331 20.38 17.53 -8.41
C ASP A 331 20.04 16.58 -9.56
N GLY A 332 18.92 16.83 -10.23
CA GLY A 332 18.47 16.01 -11.35
C GLY A 332 19.43 15.97 -12.54
N LYS A 333 20.29 16.99 -12.70
CA LYS A 333 21.31 16.99 -13.77
C LYS A 333 22.48 16.08 -13.44
N GLN A 334 22.84 15.95 -12.17
CA GLN A 334 23.86 14.99 -11.73
C GLN A 334 23.32 13.57 -11.87
N ALA A 335 22.06 13.33 -11.46
CA ALA A 335 21.40 12.05 -11.71
C ALA A 335 21.34 11.74 -13.22
N LEU A 336 21.01 12.71 -14.08
CA LEU A 336 21.02 12.50 -15.53
C LEU A 336 22.42 12.14 -16.05
N ALA A 337 23.47 12.81 -15.59
CA ALA A 337 24.85 12.50 -15.98
C ALA A 337 25.29 11.09 -15.54
N GLN A 338 24.85 10.64 -14.36
CA GLN A 338 25.06 9.27 -13.88
C GLN A 338 24.33 8.25 -14.76
N ALA A 339 23.09 8.55 -15.17
CA ALA A 339 22.33 7.71 -16.09
C ALA A 339 22.95 7.68 -17.51
N GLU A 340 23.48 8.81 -17.98
CA GLU A 340 24.26 8.93 -19.23
C GLU A 340 25.50 8.03 -19.19
N ASN A 341 26.26 8.07 -18.10
CA ASN A 341 27.44 7.22 -17.92
C ASN A 341 27.06 5.74 -17.95
N LEU A 342 26.05 5.33 -17.16
CA LEU A 342 25.62 3.94 -17.13
C LEU A 342 25.14 3.49 -18.52
N SER A 343 24.45 4.37 -19.26
CA SER A 343 23.92 4.13 -20.60
C SER A 343 24.94 4.29 -21.73
N ASP A 344 26.21 4.54 -21.40
CA ASP A 344 27.25 4.68 -22.40
C ASP A 344 27.44 3.36 -23.18
N PRO A 345 27.51 3.39 -24.52
CA PRO A 345 27.70 2.20 -25.35
C PRO A 345 28.94 1.37 -25.00
N THR A 346 29.95 1.95 -24.34
CA THR A 346 31.14 1.23 -23.84
C THR A 346 30.80 0.21 -22.76
N PHE A 347 29.72 0.40 -21.99
CA PHE A 347 29.16 -0.61 -21.09
C PHE A 347 28.31 -1.65 -21.81
N GLY A 348 28.32 -1.71 -23.16
CA GLY A 348 27.61 -2.74 -23.92
C GLY A 348 26.12 -2.85 -23.58
N ASN A 349 25.49 -1.73 -23.24
CA ASN A 349 24.10 -1.61 -22.75
C ASN A 349 23.82 -2.30 -21.43
N ARG A 350 24.84 -2.83 -20.74
CA ARG A 350 24.71 -3.55 -19.47
C ARG A 350 23.82 -4.80 -19.58
N ALA A 351 23.76 -5.38 -20.78
CA ALA A 351 22.96 -6.59 -21.02
C ALA A 351 23.40 -7.71 -20.09
N LEU A 352 22.42 -8.46 -19.58
CA LEU A 352 22.66 -9.58 -18.66
C LEU A 352 23.74 -10.54 -19.19
N GLY A 353 24.71 -10.89 -18.33
CA GLY A 353 25.84 -11.77 -18.67
C GLY A 353 26.95 -11.13 -19.53
N SER A 354 26.78 -9.88 -19.98
CA SER A 354 27.81 -9.21 -20.79
C SER A 354 28.99 -8.70 -19.96
N LYS A 355 30.14 -8.53 -20.59
CA LYS A 355 31.28 -7.80 -19.99
C LYS A 355 30.86 -6.41 -19.51
N GLY A 356 30.00 -5.75 -20.29
CA GLY A 356 29.47 -4.43 -20.01
C GLY A 356 28.68 -4.33 -18.69
N MET A 357 27.92 -5.37 -18.35
CA MET A 357 27.26 -5.48 -17.05
C MET A 357 28.28 -5.55 -15.90
N ARG A 358 29.38 -6.31 -16.05
CA ARG A 358 30.46 -6.37 -15.05
C ARG A 358 31.18 -5.03 -14.92
N ASP A 359 31.42 -4.35 -16.03
CA ASP A 359 32.04 -3.02 -16.04
C ASP A 359 31.13 -1.99 -15.33
N ALA A 360 29.81 -2.05 -15.54
CA ALA A 360 28.84 -1.22 -14.81
C ALA A 360 28.82 -1.54 -13.31
N ALA A 361 28.89 -2.82 -12.92
CA ALA A 361 29.00 -3.21 -11.51
C ALA A 361 30.24 -2.61 -10.84
N ASN A 362 31.39 -2.64 -11.53
CA ASN A 362 32.63 -2.02 -11.05
C ASN A 362 32.48 -0.50 -10.90
N TYR A 363 31.86 0.17 -11.88
CA TYR A 363 31.57 1.60 -11.82
C TYR A 363 30.73 1.96 -10.59
N ILE A 364 29.63 1.23 -10.35
CA ILE A 364 28.75 1.48 -9.20
C ILE A 364 29.48 1.24 -7.88
N ALA A 365 30.32 0.19 -7.79
CA ALA A 365 31.11 -0.09 -6.60
C ALA A 365 32.14 1.01 -6.31
N ASP A 366 32.79 1.54 -7.34
CA ASP A 366 33.72 2.66 -7.23
C ASP A 366 33.00 3.93 -6.76
N GLU A 367 31.81 4.22 -7.31
CA GLU A 367 30.99 5.35 -6.86
C GLU A 367 30.54 5.17 -5.41
N PHE A 368 30.05 3.99 -4.99
CA PHE A 368 29.71 3.70 -3.59
C PHE A 368 30.88 3.97 -2.64
N LYS A 369 32.10 3.58 -3.05
CA LYS A 369 33.32 3.81 -2.28
C LYS A 369 33.67 5.30 -2.20
N VAL A 370 33.61 6.03 -3.31
CA VAL A 370 33.84 7.49 -3.35
C VAL A 370 32.83 8.23 -2.46
N LEU A 371 31.59 7.75 -2.45
CA LEU A 371 30.50 8.29 -1.65
C LEU A 371 30.55 7.88 -0.17
N GLY A 372 31.53 7.07 0.24
CA GLY A 372 31.81 6.74 1.64
C GLY A 372 31.01 5.56 2.21
N LEU A 373 30.32 4.79 1.37
CA LEU A 373 29.66 3.56 1.81
C LEU A 373 30.69 2.47 2.11
N GLN A 374 30.39 1.59 3.06
CA GLN A 374 31.17 0.38 3.31
C GLN A 374 30.74 -0.72 2.34
N GLY A 375 31.65 -1.63 1.98
CA GLY A 375 31.25 -2.84 1.25
C GLY A 375 30.23 -3.62 2.08
N GLY A 376 29.13 -4.05 1.46
CA GLY A 376 28.09 -4.90 2.05
C GLY A 376 28.04 -6.34 1.49
N GLY A 377 28.83 -6.63 0.44
CA GLY A 377 28.90 -7.93 -0.23
C GLY A 377 29.83 -8.93 0.45
N GLU A 378 30.17 -10.00 -0.27
CA GLU A 378 31.02 -11.11 0.20
C GLU A 378 32.40 -10.62 0.64
N ASP A 379 32.95 -11.22 1.71
CA ASP A 379 34.30 -10.93 2.23
C ASP A 379 34.64 -9.44 2.44
N LEU A 380 33.65 -8.64 2.89
CA LEU A 380 33.78 -7.18 3.05
C LEU A 380 33.96 -6.39 1.74
N SER A 381 33.74 -7.02 0.59
CA SER A 381 33.69 -6.37 -0.71
C SER A 381 32.34 -5.69 -0.96
N TYR A 382 32.19 -5.04 -2.12
CA TYR A 382 30.91 -4.54 -2.60
C TYR A 382 30.14 -5.57 -3.41
N PHE A 383 30.71 -6.73 -3.73
CA PHE A 383 30.11 -7.66 -4.67
C PHE A 383 29.50 -8.86 -3.95
N GLN A 384 28.31 -9.24 -4.39
CA GLN A 384 27.74 -10.57 -4.15
C GLN A 384 27.54 -11.19 -5.53
N THR A 385 28.07 -12.40 -5.72
CA THR A 385 28.00 -13.09 -7.01
C THR A 385 27.17 -14.34 -6.88
N ASP A 386 26.31 -14.57 -7.86
CA ASP A 386 25.54 -15.81 -7.96
C ASP A 386 25.50 -16.23 -9.43
N THR A 387 24.99 -17.42 -9.70
CA THR A 387 24.83 -17.93 -11.06
C THR A 387 23.36 -18.12 -11.38
N ARG A 388 22.92 -17.60 -12.53
CA ARG A 388 21.53 -17.65 -12.95
C ARG A 388 21.38 -18.32 -14.30
N GLN A 389 20.40 -19.21 -14.38
CA GLN A 389 19.98 -19.82 -15.63
C GLN A 389 18.80 -19.05 -16.20
N TYR A 390 18.84 -18.77 -17.51
CA TYR A 390 17.71 -18.25 -18.25
C TYR A 390 17.76 -18.74 -19.70
N SER A 391 16.65 -18.57 -20.42
CA SER A 391 16.57 -18.86 -21.84
C SER A 391 16.66 -17.56 -22.64
N VAL A 392 17.52 -17.55 -23.65
CA VAL A 392 17.68 -16.44 -24.60
C VAL A 392 17.26 -16.88 -25.99
N LEU A 393 16.76 -15.96 -26.80
CA LEU A 393 16.37 -16.24 -28.18
C LEU A 393 17.61 -16.47 -29.04
N ASP A 394 17.66 -17.59 -29.77
CA ASP A 394 18.76 -17.89 -30.71
C ASP A 394 18.65 -17.09 -32.01
N SER A 395 17.41 -16.82 -32.39
CA SER A 395 17.02 -16.09 -33.58
C SER A 395 15.72 -15.35 -33.32
N PRO A 396 15.41 -14.29 -34.09
CA PRO A 396 14.10 -13.66 -34.05
C PRO A 396 12.98 -14.71 -34.21
N PRO A 397 11.97 -14.72 -33.33
CA PRO A 397 10.80 -15.57 -33.45
C PRO A 397 10.09 -15.35 -34.78
N LEU A 398 9.49 -16.40 -35.32
CA LEU A 398 8.78 -16.35 -36.59
C LEU A 398 7.31 -16.69 -36.39
N MET A 399 6.45 -15.83 -36.91
CA MET A 399 5.02 -16.09 -37.08
C MET A 399 4.60 -15.74 -38.50
N SER A 400 3.87 -16.63 -39.17
CA SER A 400 3.34 -16.38 -40.51
C SER A 400 1.98 -17.03 -40.71
N VAL A 401 1.14 -16.41 -41.53
CA VAL A 401 -0.15 -16.96 -41.96
C VAL A 401 0.04 -17.77 -43.23
N ILE A 402 -0.29 -19.06 -43.19
CA ILE A 402 -0.11 -19.97 -44.32
C ILE A 402 -1.16 -19.66 -45.39
N GLY A 403 -0.69 -19.42 -46.62
CA GLY A 403 -1.56 -19.04 -47.74
C GLY A 403 -1.92 -17.54 -47.82
N GLY A 404 -1.49 -16.72 -46.84
CA GLY A 404 -1.60 -15.26 -46.87
C GLY A 404 -0.40 -14.58 -47.54
N VAL A 405 -0.57 -13.34 -48.02
CA VAL A 405 0.48 -12.52 -48.66
C VAL A 405 1.11 -11.51 -47.69
N ASP A 406 0.53 -11.38 -46.50
CA ASP A 406 0.85 -10.34 -45.54
C ASP A 406 1.99 -10.75 -44.60
N SER A 407 3.09 -10.00 -44.63
CA SER A 407 4.18 -10.15 -43.66
C SER A 407 3.76 -9.58 -42.30
N LEU A 408 3.90 -10.38 -41.24
CA LEU A 408 3.79 -9.93 -39.85
C LEU A 408 5.18 -9.51 -39.34
N THR A 409 5.24 -8.44 -38.57
CA THR A 409 6.48 -7.88 -38.03
C THR A 409 6.64 -8.24 -36.55
N TYR A 410 7.75 -8.90 -36.21
CA TYR A 410 8.11 -9.20 -34.82
C TYR A 410 8.28 -7.91 -34.01
N ARG A 411 7.69 -7.87 -32.80
CA ARG A 411 7.60 -6.71 -31.88
C ARG A 411 6.71 -5.55 -32.32
N GLU A 412 5.97 -5.71 -33.41
CA GLU A 412 4.91 -4.78 -33.80
C GLU A 412 3.56 -5.50 -33.85
N ASP A 413 3.52 -6.65 -34.53
CA ASP A 413 2.30 -7.47 -34.69
C ASP A 413 2.22 -8.60 -33.64
N TYR A 414 3.37 -9.17 -33.27
CA TYR A 414 3.47 -10.31 -32.36
C TYR A 414 4.78 -10.35 -31.58
N ALA A 415 4.77 -11.04 -30.44
CA ALA A 415 5.97 -11.39 -29.67
C ALA A 415 5.76 -12.65 -28.83
N PRO A 416 6.80 -13.46 -28.53
CA PRO A 416 6.64 -14.61 -27.65
C PRO A 416 6.27 -14.18 -26.24
N TYR A 417 5.30 -14.87 -25.66
CA TYR A 417 4.82 -14.67 -24.31
C TYR A 417 5.90 -15.10 -23.29
N PRO A 418 6.29 -14.26 -22.32
CA PRO A 418 7.31 -14.58 -21.34
C PRO A 418 6.77 -15.51 -20.24
N ALA A 419 6.46 -16.77 -20.57
CA ALA A 419 5.88 -17.74 -19.62
C ALA A 419 6.82 -18.12 -18.46
N ASN A 420 6.24 -18.73 -17.41
CA ASN A 420 6.98 -19.29 -16.27
C ASN A 420 7.75 -20.58 -16.60
N TYR A 421 7.60 -21.12 -17.81
CA TYR A 421 8.36 -22.25 -18.34
C TYR A 421 8.87 -21.95 -19.76
N GLN A 422 9.68 -22.84 -20.30
CA GLN A 422 10.29 -22.73 -21.62
C GLN A 422 9.23 -22.85 -22.73
N ILE A 423 9.15 -21.86 -23.61
CA ILE A 423 8.20 -21.80 -24.74
C ILE A 423 8.86 -22.03 -26.10
N SER A 424 10.01 -22.71 -26.13
CA SER A 424 10.70 -23.00 -27.38
C SER A 424 10.02 -24.16 -28.10
N GLY A 425 9.90 -24.05 -29.41
CA GLY A 425 9.30 -25.09 -30.24
C GLY A 425 8.73 -24.49 -31.52
N SER A 426 8.00 -25.32 -32.24
CA SER A 426 7.30 -24.91 -33.46
C SER A 426 5.94 -25.56 -33.49
N GLY A 427 4.92 -24.78 -33.83
CA GLY A 427 3.56 -25.25 -33.98
C GLY A 427 2.95 -24.71 -35.26
N GLU A 428 2.24 -25.57 -35.98
CA GLU A 428 1.52 -25.21 -37.19
C GLU A 428 0.13 -25.83 -37.14
N GLY A 429 -0.89 -25.04 -37.45
CA GLY A 429 -2.25 -25.55 -37.41
C GLY A 429 -3.31 -24.48 -37.66
N LYS A 430 -4.55 -24.94 -37.74
CA LYS A 430 -5.71 -24.05 -37.88
C LYS A 430 -5.99 -23.34 -36.57
N VAL A 431 -6.44 -22.09 -36.66
CA VAL A 431 -6.77 -21.31 -35.47
C VAL A 431 -8.10 -21.78 -34.89
N ARG A 432 -8.09 -22.14 -33.60
CA ARG A 432 -9.28 -22.44 -32.81
C ARG A 432 -9.47 -21.38 -31.74
N ILE A 433 -10.56 -20.63 -31.84
CA ILE A 433 -10.96 -19.66 -30.83
C ILE A 433 -11.48 -20.43 -29.61
N VAL A 434 -11.02 -20.05 -28.42
CA VAL A 434 -11.51 -20.56 -27.14
C VAL A 434 -11.94 -19.39 -26.27
N LEU A 435 -13.23 -19.34 -25.92
CA LEU A 435 -13.81 -18.32 -25.04
C LEU A 435 -14.41 -18.97 -23.80
N ALA A 436 -14.24 -18.32 -22.66
CA ALA A 436 -14.88 -18.68 -21.41
C ALA A 436 -15.57 -17.48 -20.78
N ALA A 437 -16.54 -17.73 -19.90
CA ALA A 437 -17.15 -16.65 -19.12
C ALA A 437 -16.09 -15.88 -18.32
N ASP A 438 -16.30 -14.58 -18.24
CA ASP A 438 -15.41 -13.60 -17.60
C ASP A 438 -15.07 -14.00 -16.15
N THR A 439 -13.78 -14.13 -15.89
CA THR A 439 -13.22 -14.55 -14.59
C THR A 439 -13.42 -13.50 -13.49
N GLU A 440 -13.61 -12.23 -13.84
CA GLU A 440 -13.82 -11.16 -12.85
C GLU A 440 -15.21 -11.19 -12.20
N LYS A 441 -16.20 -11.85 -12.83
CA LYS A 441 -17.58 -11.87 -12.34
C LYS A 441 -17.83 -12.87 -11.22
N ASP A 442 -17.03 -13.94 -11.10
CA ASP A 442 -17.12 -14.92 -10.01
C ASP A 442 -15.75 -15.51 -9.63
N PRO A 443 -15.13 -15.01 -8.54
CA PRO A 443 -13.87 -15.52 -8.00
C PRO A 443 -13.95 -16.95 -7.46
N SER A 444 -15.14 -17.54 -7.32
CA SER A 444 -15.37 -18.87 -6.73
C SER A 444 -15.28 -20.03 -7.73
N ARG A 445 -15.03 -19.72 -9.02
CA ARG A 445 -14.92 -20.68 -10.12
C ARG A 445 -14.15 -21.95 -9.74
N ASP A 446 -14.76 -23.10 -10.05
CA ASP A 446 -14.15 -24.41 -9.86
C ASP A 446 -13.14 -24.68 -10.98
N TRP A 447 -11.87 -24.40 -10.69
CA TRP A 447 -10.74 -24.60 -11.58
C TRP A 447 -10.72 -26.01 -12.19
N GLN A 448 -11.13 -27.04 -11.43
CA GLN A 448 -11.13 -28.43 -11.90
C GLN A 448 -12.15 -28.66 -13.02
N HIS A 449 -13.31 -28.01 -12.96
CA HIS A 449 -14.35 -28.21 -13.95
C HIS A 449 -13.92 -27.67 -15.32
N PHE A 450 -13.42 -26.43 -15.38
CA PHE A 450 -13.01 -25.80 -16.63
C PHE A 450 -11.77 -26.46 -17.26
N ALA A 451 -10.75 -26.77 -16.45
CA ALA A 451 -9.58 -27.51 -16.94
C ALA A 451 -9.96 -28.90 -17.48
N SER A 452 -10.90 -29.60 -16.82
CA SER A 452 -11.36 -30.91 -17.28
C SER A 452 -12.10 -30.84 -18.62
N ALA A 453 -12.94 -29.83 -18.83
CA ALA A 453 -13.68 -29.64 -20.08
C ALA A 453 -12.70 -29.37 -21.25
N LEU A 454 -11.73 -28.48 -21.04
CA LEU A 454 -10.71 -28.17 -22.04
C LEU A 454 -9.77 -29.35 -22.34
N SER A 455 -9.45 -30.18 -21.34
CA SER A 455 -8.61 -31.37 -21.55
C SER A 455 -9.24 -32.42 -22.48
N SER A 456 -10.58 -32.37 -22.66
CA SER A 456 -11.32 -33.27 -23.55
C SER A 456 -11.48 -32.73 -24.98
N LEU A 457 -10.95 -31.54 -25.27
CA LEU A 457 -11.05 -30.91 -26.57
C LEU A 457 -10.18 -31.64 -27.61
N ASP A 458 -10.77 -31.98 -28.75
CA ASP A 458 -10.06 -32.54 -29.89
C ASP A 458 -9.40 -31.39 -30.68
N SER A 459 -8.20 -31.01 -30.24
CA SER A 459 -7.44 -29.85 -30.74
C SER A 459 -5.92 -30.09 -30.83
N GLU A 460 -5.47 -31.35 -30.90
CA GLU A 460 -4.03 -31.71 -30.96
C GLU A 460 -3.27 -31.06 -32.13
N ASP A 461 -3.95 -30.80 -33.24
CA ASP A 461 -3.40 -30.20 -34.47
C ASP A 461 -3.73 -28.70 -34.60
N ASP A 462 -4.37 -28.09 -33.60
CA ASP A 462 -4.87 -26.71 -33.68
C ASP A 462 -3.97 -25.72 -32.94
N VAL A 463 -4.03 -24.45 -33.36
CA VAL A 463 -3.46 -23.31 -32.65
C VAL A 463 -4.57 -22.60 -31.89
N LEU A 464 -4.48 -22.54 -30.57
CA LEU A 464 -5.53 -21.93 -29.75
C LEU A 464 -5.41 -20.40 -29.76
N LEU A 465 -6.52 -19.69 -29.93
CA LEU A 465 -6.60 -18.24 -29.81
C LEU A 465 -7.42 -17.85 -28.57
N LEU A 466 -6.76 -17.17 -27.65
CA LEU A 466 -7.33 -16.65 -26.40
C LEU A 466 -7.51 -15.14 -26.51
N LEU A 467 -8.64 -14.62 -26.02
CA LEU A 467 -8.87 -13.16 -25.98
C LEU A 467 -8.21 -12.47 -24.79
N ASP A 468 -7.85 -13.25 -23.76
CA ASP A 468 -7.37 -12.74 -22.50
C ASP A 468 -6.24 -13.63 -21.97
N GLU A 469 -5.25 -13.03 -21.34
CA GLU A 469 -4.15 -13.76 -20.68
C GLU A 469 -4.67 -14.56 -19.47
N ALA A 470 -5.72 -14.09 -18.80
CA ALA A 470 -6.30 -14.79 -17.64
C ALA A 470 -6.73 -16.23 -17.97
N ASP A 471 -7.12 -16.48 -19.23
CA ASP A 471 -7.56 -17.80 -19.70
C ASP A 471 -6.39 -18.77 -19.97
N LEU A 472 -5.16 -18.28 -20.06
CA LEU A 472 -3.99 -19.08 -20.40
C LEU A 472 -3.80 -20.26 -19.44
N SER A 473 -3.89 -20.00 -18.13
CA SER A 473 -3.64 -21.01 -17.09
C SER A 473 -4.50 -22.27 -17.24
N TYR A 474 -5.65 -22.15 -17.89
CA TYR A 474 -6.56 -23.25 -18.17
C TYR A 474 -6.36 -23.85 -19.56
N ALA A 475 -6.10 -22.99 -20.56
CA ALA A 475 -5.86 -23.40 -21.94
C ALA A 475 -4.64 -24.35 -22.08
N LEU A 476 -3.66 -24.24 -21.18
CA LEU A 476 -2.50 -25.13 -21.12
C LEU A 476 -2.83 -26.61 -20.86
N PHE A 477 -4.05 -26.90 -20.39
CA PHE A 477 -4.52 -28.28 -20.21
C PHE A 477 -5.23 -28.85 -21.44
N ALA A 478 -5.58 -28.02 -22.43
CA ALA A 478 -6.09 -28.47 -23.72
C ALA A 478 -4.93 -29.00 -24.59
N PRO A 479 -5.13 -30.05 -25.40
CA PRO A 479 -4.19 -30.42 -26.45
C PRO A 479 -4.09 -29.30 -27.50
N HIS A 480 -2.88 -28.93 -27.92
CA HIS A 480 -2.65 -27.86 -28.90
C HIS A 480 -1.23 -27.93 -29.51
N GLN A 481 -1.04 -27.29 -30.67
CA GLN A 481 0.26 -27.08 -31.32
C GLN A 481 0.97 -25.81 -30.84
N ALA A 482 0.19 -24.74 -30.62
CA ALA A 482 0.66 -23.43 -30.16
C ALA A 482 -0.51 -22.63 -29.57
N ILE A 483 -0.20 -21.53 -28.88
CA ILE A 483 -1.19 -20.61 -28.32
C ILE A 483 -0.93 -19.17 -28.76
N LEU A 484 -1.99 -18.48 -29.16
CA LEU A 484 -2.05 -17.06 -29.43
C LEU A 484 -2.89 -16.37 -28.35
N ILE A 485 -2.37 -15.28 -27.80
CA ILE A 485 -3.06 -14.47 -26.79
C ILE A 485 -3.23 -13.06 -27.37
N VAL A 486 -4.47 -12.60 -27.49
CA VAL A 486 -4.77 -11.23 -27.90
C VAL A 486 -4.47 -10.30 -26.73
N THR A 487 -3.74 -9.21 -27.00
CA THR A 487 -3.46 -8.17 -26.01
C THR A 487 -3.73 -6.78 -26.59
N ASP A 488 -4.38 -5.92 -25.81
CA ASP A 488 -4.53 -4.49 -26.09
C ASP A 488 -3.34 -3.66 -25.60
N GLN A 489 -2.48 -4.24 -24.75
CA GLN A 489 -1.26 -3.64 -24.25
C GLN A 489 -0.12 -3.80 -25.27
N THR A 490 -0.15 -2.97 -26.31
CA THR A 490 0.84 -3.01 -27.41
C THR A 490 2.29 -2.84 -26.95
N HIS A 491 2.53 -2.13 -25.84
CA HIS A 491 3.88 -2.00 -25.26
C HIS A 491 4.43 -3.36 -24.79
N ASN A 492 3.61 -4.33 -24.38
CA ASN A 492 4.09 -5.68 -24.03
C ASN A 492 4.63 -6.45 -25.24
N ILE A 493 4.14 -6.16 -26.44
CA ILE A 493 4.67 -6.74 -27.67
C ILE A 493 6.01 -6.10 -28.06
N ALA A 494 6.18 -4.80 -27.79
CA ALA A 494 7.40 -4.07 -28.10
C ALA A 494 8.57 -4.38 -27.15
N ARG A 495 8.30 -4.92 -25.97
CA ARG A 495 9.25 -5.16 -24.88
C ARG A 495 10.19 -6.34 -25.12
N GLU A 496 11.42 -6.21 -24.61
CA GLU A 496 12.35 -7.33 -24.46
C GLU A 496 12.14 -8.04 -23.13
N TYR A 497 12.17 -9.38 -23.16
CA TYR A 497 12.02 -10.21 -21.96
C TYR A 497 13.12 -11.28 -21.86
N SER A 498 13.44 -11.64 -20.63
CA SER A 498 14.12 -12.91 -20.31
C SER A 498 13.11 -14.05 -20.30
N TYR A 499 13.43 -15.20 -20.88
CA TYR A 499 12.55 -16.37 -20.88
C TYR A 499 12.95 -17.39 -19.81
N SER A 500 11.97 -18.12 -19.28
CA SER A 500 12.20 -19.15 -18.25
C SER A 500 12.93 -20.37 -18.82
N PRO A 501 13.91 -20.95 -18.09
CA PRO A 501 14.53 -22.22 -18.44
C PRO A 501 13.78 -23.42 -17.86
N ARG A 502 12.74 -23.19 -17.05
CA ARG A 502 11.98 -24.25 -16.37
C ARG A 502 11.17 -25.05 -17.37
N SER A 503 11.04 -26.34 -17.12
CA SER A 503 10.21 -27.22 -17.93
C SER A 503 8.73 -27.01 -17.57
N ALA A 504 7.83 -27.13 -18.55
CA ALA A 504 6.39 -27.02 -18.32
C ALA A 504 5.90 -28.03 -17.27
N VAL A 505 6.44 -29.26 -17.32
CA VAL A 505 6.13 -30.34 -16.37
C VAL A 505 6.50 -29.97 -14.93
N SER A 506 7.64 -29.30 -14.73
CA SER A 506 8.07 -28.84 -13.40
C SER A 506 7.15 -27.79 -12.80
N CYS A 507 6.41 -27.08 -13.65
CA CYS A 507 5.38 -26.11 -13.27
C CYS A 507 3.99 -26.74 -13.10
N GLY A 508 3.85 -28.05 -13.29
CA GLY A 508 2.58 -28.77 -13.16
C GLY A 508 1.73 -28.82 -14.42
N TYR A 509 2.27 -28.43 -15.58
CA TYR A 509 1.57 -28.50 -16.87
C TYR A 509 1.86 -29.82 -17.62
N PRO A 510 0.98 -30.26 -18.52
CA PRO A 510 1.22 -31.48 -19.31
C PRO A 510 2.43 -31.39 -20.25
N GLU A 511 3.06 -32.53 -20.56
CA GLU A 511 4.31 -32.64 -21.36
C GLU A 511 4.24 -32.03 -22.76
N ASN A 512 3.06 -31.99 -23.38
CA ASN A 512 2.86 -31.39 -24.71
C ASN A 512 3.21 -29.89 -24.75
N ASN A 513 3.21 -29.21 -23.61
CA ASN A 513 3.58 -27.80 -23.50
C ASN A 513 5.10 -27.56 -23.65
N GLU A 514 5.96 -28.58 -23.52
CA GLU A 514 7.42 -28.41 -23.59
C GLU A 514 7.94 -27.95 -24.97
N GLN A 515 7.14 -28.13 -26.03
CA GLN A 515 7.47 -27.73 -27.41
C GLN A 515 6.41 -26.82 -28.04
N SER A 516 5.52 -26.26 -27.23
CA SER A 516 4.42 -25.42 -27.68
C SER A 516 4.78 -23.94 -27.55
N PRO A 517 4.97 -23.19 -28.66
CA PRO A 517 5.21 -21.77 -28.60
C PRO A 517 3.94 -21.00 -28.22
N ILE A 518 4.11 -19.93 -27.43
CA ILE A 518 3.02 -19.04 -27.00
C ILE A 518 3.36 -17.62 -27.40
N PHE A 519 2.46 -16.95 -28.13
CA PHE A 519 2.69 -15.60 -28.66
C PHE A 519 1.58 -14.66 -28.21
N TRP A 520 1.95 -13.44 -27.83
CA TRP A 520 1.06 -12.30 -27.86
C TRP A 520 0.89 -11.82 -29.30
N ILE A 521 -0.32 -11.38 -29.62
CA ILE A 521 -0.66 -10.70 -30.87
C ILE A 521 -1.51 -9.45 -30.61
N THR A 522 -1.36 -8.44 -31.46
CA THR A 522 -2.18 -7.22 -31.40
C THR A 522 -3.64 -7.49 -31.76
N LEU A 523 -4.57 -6.63 -31.34
CA LEU A 523 -5.96 -6.68 -31.81
C LEU A 523 -6.06 -6.59 -33.33
N GLU A 524 -5.20 -5.81 -33.98
CA GLU A 524 -5.17 -5.70 -35.44
C GLU A 524 -4.78 -7.04 -36.08
N THR A 525 -3.72 -7.69 -35.57
CA THR A 525 -3.30 -9.02 -36.02
C THR A 525 -4.40 -10.05 -35.78
N ALA A 526 -5.02 -10.06 -34.61
CA ALA A 526 -6.14 -10.96 -34.31
C ALA A 526 -7.31 -10.76 -35.29
N ASN A 527 -7.71 -9.52 -35.56
CA ASN A 527 -8.78 -9.21 -36.52
C ASN A 527 -8.43 -9.63 -37.96
N ARG A 528 -7.15 -9.56 -38.35
CA ARG A 528 -6.68 -10.07 -39.65
C ARG A 528 -6.81 -11.59 -39.74
N LEU A 529 -6.44 -12.31 -38.67
CA LEU A 529 -6.63 -13.76 -38.61
C LEU A 529 -8.11 -14.16 -38.66
N LEU A 530 -8.99 -13.37 -38.03
CA LEU A 530 -10.42 -13.67 -37.96
C LEU A 530 -11.20 -13.31 -39.25
N ALA A 531 -10.63 -12.47 -40.12
CA ALA A 531 -11.32 -11.86 -41.26
C ALA A 531 -12.05 -12.86 -42.18
N GLU A 532 -11.46 -14.04 -42.46
CA GLU A 532 -12.07 -15.05 -43.32
C GLU A 532 -13.27 -15.76 -42.69
N SER A 533 -13.35 -15.78 -41.36
CA SER A 533 -14.44 -16.40 -40.62
C SER A 533 -15.67 -15.50 -40.47
N GLY A 534 -15.51 -14.21 -40.74
CA GLY A 534 -16.53 -13.18 -40.51
C GLY A 534 -16.70 -12.77 -39.04
N GLU A 535 -15.85 -13.25 -38.15
CA GLU A 535 -15.74 -12.82 -36.75
C GLU A 535 -14.70 -11.68 -36.60
N ASN A 536 -14.75 -10.97 -35.48
CA ASN A 536 -13.74 -9.97 -35.09
C ASN A 536 -13.63 -9.91 -33.55
N THR A 537 -12.64 -9.20 -33.01
CA THR A 537 -12.41 -9.13 -31.56
C THR A 537 -13.63 -8.61 -30.81
N ASP A 538 -14.33 -7.60 -31.34
CA ASP A 538 -15.52 -7.01 -30.69
C ASP A 538 -16.70 -8.00 -30.63
N SER A 539 -16.90 -8.80 -31.69
CA SER A 539 -17.94 -9.84 -31.73
C SER A 539 -17.64 -10.97 -30.76
N LEU A 540 -16.37 -11.36 -30.64
CA LEU A 540 -15.93 -12.40 -29.71
C LEU A 540 -15.99 -11.93 -28.26
N ILE A 541 -15.62 -10.68 -27.95
CA ILE A 541 -15.81 -10.07 -26.60
C ILE A 541 -17.29 -10.05 -26.24
N SER A 542 -18.15 -9.56 -27.15
CA SER A 542 -19.60 -9.53 -26.93
C SER A 542 -20.18 -10.94 -26.70
N ARG A 543 -19.63 -11.95 -27.35
CA ARG A 543 -20.04 -13.35 -27.17
C ARG A 543 -19.55 -13.90 -25.83
N ARG A 544 -18.29 -13.62 -25.46
CA ARG A 544 -17.70 -13.97 -24.16
C ARG A 544 -18.56 -13.45 -23.02
N ASP A 545 -18.98 -12.19 -23.11
CA ASP A 545 -19.79 -11.52 -22.08
C ASP A 545 -21.21 -12.10 -21.94
N ALA A 546 -21.68 -12.82 -22.96
CA ALA A 546 -22.99 -13.48 -23.00
C ALA A 546 -22.94 -14.96 -22.56
N LEU A 547 -21.76 -15.54 -22.33
CA LEU A 547 -21.62 -16.93 -21.87
C LEU A 547 -22.10 -17.08 -20.42
N GLY A 548 -22.76 -18.20 -20.13
CA GLY A 548 -23.03 -18.62 -18.75
C GLY A 548 -21.75 -19.02 -18.00
N GLU A 549 -21.78 -19.00 -16.66
CA GLU A 549 -20.61 -19.22 -15.79
C GLU A 549 -19.83 -20.52 -16.06
N GLU A 550 -20.51 -21.58 -16.53
CA GLU A 550 -19.91 -22.89 -16.87
C GLU A 550 -19.79 -23.13 -18.38
N GLU A 551 -20.14 -22.16 -19.22
CA GLU A 551 -20.13 -22.32 -20.67
C GLU A 551 -18.76 -22.00 -21.28
N ILE A 552 -18.34 -22.87 -22.20
CA ILE A 552 -17.15 -22.69 -23.03
C ILE A 552 -17.61 -22.61 -24.48
N PHE A 553 -17.14 -21.61 -25.21
CA PHE A 553 -17.36 -21.51 -26.64
C PHE A 553 -16.05 -21.79 -27.39
N THR A 554 -16.11 -22.69 -28.36
CA THR A 554 -14.99 -22.98 -29.25
C THR A 554 -15.39 -22.87 -30.70
N LEU A 555 -14.54 -22.27 -31.55
CA LEU A 555 -14.77 -22.16 -32.99
C LEU A 555 -13.47 -22.38 -33.76
N LEU A 556 -13.45 -23.41 -34.62
CA LEU A 556 -12.35 -23.65 -35.55
C LEU A 556 -12.55 -22.81 -36.81
N ILE A 557 -11.55 -22.01 -37.17
CA ILE A 557 -11.57 -21.15 -38.36
C ILE A 557 -10.62 -21.69 -39.44
N PRO A 558 -10.81 -21.35 -40.73
CA PRO A 558 -10.00 -21.91 -41.81
C PRO A 558 -8.56 -21.39 -41.85
N THR A 559 -8.28 -20.25 -41.22
CA THR A 559 -6.96 -19.62 -41.18
C THR A 559 -5.95 -20.50 -40.46
N GLU A 560 -4.82 -20.72 -41.13
CA GLU A 560 -3.73 -21.57 -40.66
C GLU A 560 -2.49 -20.72 -40.39
N VAL A 561 -1.83 -20.97 -39.27
CA VAL A 561 -0.68 -20.18 -38.82
C VAL A 561 0.48 -21.09 -38.45
N SER A 562 1.70 -20.61 -38.68
CA SER A 562 2.94 -21.28 -38.29
C SER A 562 3.71 -20.38 -37.33
N LEU A 563 4.15 -20.95 -36.21
CA LEU A 563 4.88 -20.28 -35.14
C LEU A 563 6.17 -21.03 -34.86
N SER A 564 7.25 -20.29 -34.59
CA SER A 564 8.54 -20.88 -34.21
C SER A 564 9.30 -19.97 -33.25
N VAL A 565 9.77 -20.56 -32.15
CA VAL A 565 10.65 -19.95 -31.15
C VAL A 565 11.82 -20.90 -30.89
N SER A 566 13.03 -20.41 -31.14
CA SER A 566 14.26 -21.10 -30.74
C SER A 566 14.88 -20.35 -29.58
N THR A 567 15.15 -21.07 -28.50
CA THR A 567 15.90 -20.54 -27.35
C THR A 567 17.05 -21.45 -26.98
N GLN A 568 18.17 -20.85 -26.63
CA GLN A 568 19.27 -21.52 -25.96
C GLN A 568 19.21 -21.23 -24.46
N ARG A 569 19.41 -22.29 -23.66
CA ARG A 569 19.64 -22.13 -22.23
C ARG A 569 21.04 -21.59 -22.03
N ASP A 570 21.10 -20.53 -21.24
CA ASP A 570 22.33 -19.86 -20.87
C ASP A 570 22.45 -19.79 -19.35
N GLU A 571 23.68 -19.87 -18.87
CA GLU A 571 24.01 -19.80 -17.45
C GLU A 571 25.02 -18.67 -17.28
N GLN A 572 24.58 -17.59 -16.64
CA GLN A 572 25.36 -16.38 -16.49
C GLN A 572 25.62 -16.07 -15.03
N GLU A 573 26.83 -15.57 -14.78
CA GLU A 573 27.16 -14.95 -13.50
C GLU A 573 26.35 -13.65 -13.37
N ILE A 574 25.60 -13.53 -12.28
CA ILE A 574 24.96 -12.28 -11.87
C ILE A 574 25.77 -11.65 -10.75
N VAL A 575 25.81 -10.33 -10.75
CA VAL A 575 26.61 -9.54 -9.81
C VAL A 575 25.72 -8.51 -9.16
N ASN A 576 25.63 -8.54 -7.83
CA ASN A 576 24.96 -7.52 -7.05
C ASN A 576 26.01 -6.63 -6.40
N VAL A 577 25.83 -5.32 -6.46
CA VAL A 577 26.68 -4.32 -5.84
C VAL A 577 25.99 -3.79 -4.60
N ILE A 578 26.57 -4.08 -3.44
CA ILE A 578 25.98 -3.84 -2.12
C ILE A 578 26.84 -2.83 -1.35
N GLY A 579 26.26 -1.66 -1.08
CA GLY A 579 26.82 -0.61 -0.23
C GLY A 579 26.08 -0.54 1.11
N HIS A 580 26.83 -0.51 2.20
CA HIS A 580 26.31 -0.46 3.57
C HIS A 580 26.63 0.88 4.23
N LEU A 581 25.60 1.57 4.72
CA LEU A 581 25.70 2.75 5.57
C LEU A 581 25.29 2.37 7.00
N PRO A 582 26.23 2.23 7.96
CA PRO A 582 25.89 1.81 9.31
C PRO A 582 25.10 2.87 10.07
N GLY A 583 24.11 2.44 10.85
CA GLY A 583 23.39 3.28 11.80
C GLY A 583 24.29 3.76 12.94
N SER A 584 24.15 5.03 13.32
CA SER A 584 24.95 5.66 14.38
C SER A 584 24.43 5.41 15.79
N ARG A 585 23.19 4.95 15.94
CA ARG A 585 22.56 4.68 17.23
C ARG A 585 22.65 3.19 17.55
N GLU A 586 23.22 2.87 18.70
CA GLU A 586 23.42 1.47 19.14
C GLU A 586 22.12 0.68 19.30
N ASP A 587 21.00 1.37 19.56
CA ASP A 587 19.68 0.75 19.74
C ASP A 587 18.87 0.60 18.44
N LEU A 588 19.36 1.14 17.33
CA LEU A 588 18.68 1.12 16.02
C LEU A 588 19.59 0.68 14.87
N ASN A 589 20.86 0.37 15.14
CA ASN A 589 21.82 -0.01 14.11
C ASN A 589 21.53 -1.40 13.52
N ASP A 590 20.73 -2.22 14.19
CA ASP A 590 20.19 -3.49 13.70
C ASP A 590 18.89 -3.30 12.91
N GLU A 591 18.24 -2.14 12.93
CA GLU A 591 17.11 -1.84 12.05
C GLU A 591 17.63 -1.45 10.64
N LEU A 592 17.14 -2.13 9.60
CA LEU A 592 17.65 -2.00 8.22
C LEU A 592 16.62 -1.44 7.25
N VAL A 593 17.02 -0.41 6.49
CA VAL A 593 16.30 0.09 5.33
C VAL A 593 17.01 -0.37 4.05
N LEU A 594 16.31 -1.14 3.22
CA LEU A 594 16.81 -1.63 1.93
C LEU A 594 16.41 -0.67 0.81
N VAL A 595 17.37 -0.26 0.00
CA VAL A 595 17.14 0.57 -1.19
C VAL A 595 17.67 -0.21 -2.38
N LEU A 596 16.78 -0.63 -3.28
CA LEU A 596 17.07 -1.58 -4.35
C LEU A 596 16.90 -0.90 -5.71
N ALA A 597 17.84 -1.11 -6.62
CA ALA A 597 17.74 -0.67 -8.01
C ALA A 597 18.32 -1.73 -8.97
N PRO A 598 17.57 -2.21 -9.98
CA PRO A 598 18.15 -3.01 -11.04
C PRO A 598 19.06 -2.13 -11.90
N TYR A 599 20.18 -2.69 -12.41
CA TYR A 599 21.10 -1.93 -13.27
C TYR A 599 21.37 -2.59 -14.63
N ASP A 600 21.10 -3.89 -14.77
CA ASP A 600 21.25 -4.61 -16.02
C ASP A 600 20.19 -4.20 -17.04
N SER A 601 20.39 -4.58 -18.30
CA SER A 601 19.37 -4.47 -19.34
C SER A 601 18.98 -5.86 -19.84
N PRO A 602 17.86 -5.97 -20.57
CA PRO A 602 17.44 -7.23 -21.16
C PRO A 602 18.56 -7.90 -21.98
N PRO A 603 18.55 -9.25 -22.09
CA PRO A 603 19.55 -9.97 -22.87
C PRO A 603 19.56 -9.54 -24.35
N ILE A 604 20.74 -9.56 -24.97
CA ILE A 604 20.89 -9.21 -26.39
C ILE A 604 20.18 -10.24 -27.26
N VAL A 605 19.24 -9.78 -28.09
CA VAL A 605 18.62 -10.62 -29.12
C VAL A 605 19.44 -10.54 -30.43
N PRO A 606 19.87 -11.67 -31.01
CA PRO A 606 20.62 -11.68 -32.26
C PRO A 606 19.90 -10.94 -33.39
N GLY A 607 20.60 -9.99 -34.02
CA GLY A 607 20.08 -9.22 -35.15
C GLY A 607 19.23 -8.00 -34.79
N GLN A 608 19.03 -7.70 -33.51
CA GLN A 608 18.37 -6.48 -33.04
C GLN A 608 19.36 -5.53 -32.33
N PRO A 609 19.13 -4.21 -32.39
CA PRO A 609 19.88 -3.28 -31.57
C PRO A 609 19.56 -3.54 -30.09
N PRO A 610 20.58 -3.57 -29.20
CA PRO A 610 20.37 -3.76 -27.78
C PRO A 610 19.64 -2.58 -27.13
N THR A 611 18.82 -2.86 -26.13
CA THR A 611 18.09 -1.85 -25.36
C THR A 611 18.95 -1.28 -24.23
N PRO A 612 19.18 0.05 -24.15
CA PRO A 612 19.98 0.66 -23.09
C PRO A 612 19.32 0.62 -21.70
N ALA A 613 18.01 0.41 -21.62
CA ALA A 613 17.22 0.41 -20.38
C ALA A 613 17.47 1.67 -19.53
N ALA A 614 17.50 2.84 -20.19
CA ALA A 614 17.93 4.09 -19.58
C ALA A 614 16.95 4.57 -18.50
N ASN A 615 15.65 4.55 -18.77
CA ASN A 615 14.61 4.86 -17.79
C ASN A 615 14.27 3.66 -16.94
N ASP A 616 14.15 2.47 -17.53
CA ASP A 616 13.78 1.26 -16.81
C ASP A 616 14.70 1.03 -15.60
N ASN A 617 16.00 0.89 -15.85
CA ASN A 617 16.96 0.45 -14.83
C ASN A 617 18.03 1.52 -14.51
N ALA A 618 18.67 2.13 -15.52
CA ALA A 618 19.78 3.07 -15.27
C ALA A 618 19.36 4.27 -14.40
N SER A 619 18.15 4.80 -14.63
CA SER A 619 17.62 5.95 -13.89
C SER A 619 17.49 5.69 -12.38
N GLY A 620 17.14 4.47 -11.98
CA GLY A 620 16.99 4.08 -10.57
C GLY A 620 18.33 4.09 -9.84
N VAL A 621 19.36 3.50 -10.45
CA VAL A 621 20.74 3.48 -9.91
C VAL A 621 21.33 4.88 -9.90
N ALA A 622 21.14 5.64 -10.98
CA ALA A 622 21.63 7.01 -11.07
C ALA A 622 21.05 7.89 -9.95
N LEU A 623 19.75 7.75 -9.67
CA LEU A 623 19.10 8.45 -8.57
C LEU A 623 19.56 7.94 -7.20
N MET A 624 19.80 6.63 -7.05
CA MET A 624 20.39 6.05 -5.85
C MET A 624 21.73 6.70 -5.52
N LEU A 625 22.65 6.78 -6.50
CA LEU A 625 23.96 7.40 -6.35
C LEU A 625 23.83 8.88 -5.97
N GLU A 626 22.92 9.59 -6.62
CA GLU A 626 22.68 11.01 -6.36
C GLU A 626 22.10 11.25 -4.95
N ILE A 627 21.19 10.39 -4.49
CA ILE A 627 20.67 10.43 -3.13
C ILE A 627 21.80 10.17 -2.12
N ILE A 628 22.63 9.15 -2.33
CA ILE A 628 23.78 8.86 -1.44
C ILE A 628 24.73 10.08 -1.40
N ARG A 629 24.99 10.72 -2.54
CA ARG A 629 25.77 11.97 -2.63
C ARG A 629 25.16 13.10 -1.80
N ALA A 630 23.86 13.31 -1.92
CA ALA A 630 23.14 14.31 -1.13
C ALA A 630 23.20 14.01 0.38
N LEU A 631 23.04 12.75 0.79
CA LEU A 631 23.21 12.32 2.18
C LEU A 631 24.62 12.60 2.70
N ASN A 632 25.66 12.27 1.92
CA ASN A 632 27.05 12.51 2.29
C ASN A 632 27.38 14.01 2.43
N ILE A 633 27.02 14.83 1.43
CA ILE A 633 27.28 16.29 1.46
C ILE A 633 26.54 16.99 2.59
N SER A 634 25.36 16.49 2.94
CA SER A 634 24.53 17.05 4.00
C SER A 634 24.94 16.63 5.42
N ASP A 635 26.04 15.87 5.55
CA ASP A 635 26.50 15.25 6.80
C ASP A 635 25.37 14.49 7.50
N TYR A 636 24.62 13.72 6.69
CA TYR A 636 23.48 12.96 7.18
C TYR A 636 23.95 11.82 8.09
N ASN A 637 23.79 12.05 9.39
CA ASN A 637 23.91 10.99 10.37
C ASN A 637 22.64 10.13 10.45
N ALA A 638 22.70 8.90 9.93
CA ALA A 638 21.62 7.91 10.00
C ALA A 638 21.54 7.27 11.38
N HIS A 639 20.35 7.11 11.96
CA HIS A 639 20.19 6.32 13.19
C HIS A 639 20.09 4.82 12.87
N ARG A 640 19.33 4.47 11.82
CA ARG A 640 19.21 3.11 11.26
C ARG A 640 20.29 2.82 10.24
N SER A 641 20.53 1.54 10.00
CA SER A 641 21.41 1.10 8.92
C SER A 641 20.68 1.13 7.57
N PHE A 642 21.40 1.47 6.51
CA PHE A 642 20.91 1.35 5.13
C PHE A 642 21.76 0.34 4.36
N LEU A 643 21.08 -0.43 3.51
CA LEU A 643 21.72 -1.25 2.49
C LEU A 643 21.24 -0.78 1.12
N PHE A 644 22.16 -0.18 0.37
CA PHE A 644 21.95 0.22 -1.03
C PHE A 644 22.41 -0.93 -1.92
N VAL A 645 21.50 -1.48 -2.71
CA VAL A 645 21.76 -2.64 -3.56
C VAL A 645 21.43 -2.29 -4.99
N ALA A 646 22.47 -2.18 -5.81
CA ALA A 646 22.33 -2.23 -7.25
C ALA A 646 22.45 -3.69 -7.71
N TYR A 647 21.36 -4.30 -8.18
CA TYR A 647 21.34 -5.72 -8.53
C TYR A 647 21.23 -5.96 -10.03
N SER A 648 21.66 -7.14 -10.46
CA SER A 648 21.48 -7.64 -11.83
C SER A 648 20.76 -8.99 -11.83
N GLY A 649 20.43 -9.49 -13.02
CA GLY A 649 19.57 -10.66 -13.12
C GLY A 649 18.13 -10.26 -12.89
N GLU A 650 17.71 -9.13 -13.46
CA GLU A 650 16.30 -8.80 -13.54
C GLU A 650 15.59 -9.80 -14.48
N GLY A 651 14.34 -10.18 -14.20
CA GLY A 651 13.60 -11.21 -14.97
C GLY A 651 12.99 -12.30 -14.10
N TRP A 652 12.68 -13.48 -14.64
CA TRP A 652 12.09 -14.60 -13.89
C TRP A 652 13.00 -15.12 -12.76
N VAL A 653 12.86 -14.55 -11.55
CA VAL A 653 13.53 -15.01 -10.32
C VAL A 653 12.79 -16.25 -9.80
N ASN A 654 13.45 -17.01 -8.94
CA ASN A 654 13.18 -18.38 -8.50
C ASN A 654 11.81 -18.71 -7.85
N SER A 655 10.75 -17.93 -8.06
CA SER A 655 9.38 -18.22 -7.65
C SER A 655 8.44 -18.01 -8.84
N GLY A 656 7.61 -19.01 -9.15
CA GLY A 656 6.69 -18.93 -10.27
C GLY A 656 5.76 -17.71 -10.18
N TRP A 657 5.31 -17.29 -11.36
CA TRP A 657 4.47 -16.13 -11.70
C TRP A 657 5.22 -14.78 -11.78
N ARG A 658 4.85 -13.99 -12.82
CA ARG A 658 5.49 -12.78 -13.38
C ARG A 658 6.55 -12.13 -12.49
N ALA A 659 7.81 -12.07 -12.97
CA ALA A 659 8.90 -11.26 -12.42
C ALA A 659 8.78 -10.99 -10.90
N ALA A 660 8.65 -12.05 -10.11
CA ALA A 660 8.54 -11.92 -8.66
C ALA A 660 9.78 -11.15 -8.17
N ASP A 661 9.55 -10.06 -7.44
CA ASP A 661 10.59 -9.28 -6.82
C ASP A 661 11.56 -10.21 -6.07
N HIS A 662 12.85 -9.93 -6.20
CA HIS A 662 13.88 -10.73 -5.56
C HIS A 662 13.56 -10.92 -4.08
N ASP A 663 13.72 -12.16 -3.58
CA ASP A 663 13.68 -12.41 -2.15
C ASP A 663 14.74 -11.52 -1.49
N VAL A 664 14.31 -10.44 -0.85
CA VAL A 664 15.21 -9.41 -0.34
C VAL A 664 16.18 -9.95 0.71
N GLU A 665 15.85 -11.06 1.37
CA GLU A 665 16.75 -11.74 2.29
C GLU A 665 17.97 -12.33 1.59
N GLN A 666 17.87 -12.66 0.29
CA GLN A 666 19.00 -13.20 -0.48
C GLN A 666 20.19 -12.22 -0.47
N PHE A 667 19.95 -10.91 -0.50
CA PHE A 667 21.01 -9.90 -0.48
C PHE A 667 21.73 -9.84 0.88
N LEU A 668 21.07 -10.31 1.95
CA LEU A 668 21.65 -10.44 3.27
C LEU A 668 22.44 -11.76 3.44
N THR A 669 22.34 -12.70 2.50
CA THR A 669 23.11 -13.95 2.54
C THR A 669 24.55 -13.79 2.05
N ALA A 670 24.92 -12.64 1.49
CA ALA A 670 26.28 -12.31 1.06
C ALA A 670 27.31 -12.47 2.20
N ARG A 671 26.85 -12.44 3.46
CA ARG A 671 27.70 -12.64 4.66
C ARG A 671 27.02 -13.56 5.66
N GLN A 672 27.79 -14.51 6.17
CA GLN A 672 27.33 -15.37 7.25
C GLN A 672 27.00 -14.54 8.50
N GLY A 673 25.77 -14.65 8.99
CA GLY A 673 25.27 -13.93 10.17
C GLY A 673 24.69 -12.54 9.91
N PHE A 674 24.80 -11.99 8.69
CA PHE A 674 24.28 -10.67 8.33
C PHE A 674 22.75 -10.65 8.31
N ALA A 675 22.12 -11.67 7.70
CA ALA A 675 20.66 -11.84 7.72
C ALA A 675 20.08 -11.98 9.14
N SER A 676 20.83 -12.51 10.10
CA SER A 676 20.40 -12.60 11.51
C SER A 676 20.74 -11.36 12.34
N ALA A 677 21.55 -10.45 11.81
CA ALA A 677 22.02 -9.25 12.50
C ALA A 677 21.10 -8.04 12.28
N PHE A 678 20.19 -8.10 11.30
CA PHE A 678 19.35 -6.99 10.91
C PHE A 678 17.85 -7.34 10.89
N ASP A 679 17.02 -6.41 11.34
CA ASP A 679 15.56 -6.42 11.18
C ASP A 679 15.16 -5.44 10.06
N ILE A 680 14.70 -5.98 8.92
CA ILE A 680 14.30 -5.18 7.77
C ILE A 680 13.02 -4.41 8.11
N GLN A 681 13.13 -3.08 8.21
CA GLN A 681 12.00 -2.19 8.47
C GLN A 681 11.21 -1.85 7.21
N SER A 682 11.90 -1.69 6.09
CA SER A 682 11.29 -1.27 4.83
C SER A 682 12.19 -1.51 3.63
N VAL A 683 11.55 -1.66 2.47
CA VAL A 683 12.20 -1.80 1.16
C VAL A 683 11.73 -0.67 0.23
N VAL A 684 12.66 -0.03 -0.46
CA VAL A 684 12.38 1.02 -1.45
C VAL A 684 12.99 0.59 -2.79
N TYR A 685 12.14 0.29 -3.77
CA TYR A 685 12.58 -0.05 -5.13
C TYR A 685 12.63 1.20 -6.00
N LEU A 686 13.76 1.40 -6.68
CA LEU A 686 14.01 2.55 -7.55
C LEU A 686 14.02 2.10 -9.00
N ARG A 687 12.97 2.43 -9.73
CA ARG A 687 12.77 2.04 -11.14
C ARG A 687 11.89 3.06 -11.86
N GLY A 688 12.17 3.36 -13.14
CA GLY A 688 11.29 4.22 -13.94
C GLY A 688 11.15 5.65 -13.42
N LEU A 689 12.24 6.24 -12.91
CA LEU A 689 12.19 7.52 -12.17
C LEU A 689 12.57 8.74 -13.03
N GLY A 690 13.02 8.54 -14.27
CA GLY A 690 13.47 9.63 -15.14
C GLY A 690 12.50 10.05 -16.24
N ALA A 691 11.53 9.21 -16.61
CA ALA A 691 10.59 9.47 -17.71
C ALA A 691 9.18 8.92 -17.44
N GLY A 692 8.20 9.43 -18.19
CA GLY A 692 6.77 9.11 -18.09
C GLY A 692 5.92 10.31 -18.49
N ASP A 693 4.68 10.09 -18.94
CA ASP A 693 3.77 11.14 -19.41
C ASP A 693 3.02 11.85 -18.27
N GLY A 694 3.01 11.26 -17.08
CA GLY A 694 2.39 11.80 -15.88
C GLY A 694 3.00 13.08 -15.33
N LYS A 695 2.17 13.84 -14.61
CA LYS A 695 2.58 15.04 -13.85
C LYS A 695 2.84 14.77 -12.37
N GLY A 696 2.65 13.53 -11.90
CA GLY A 696 2.90 13.13 -10.52
C GLY A 696 3.49 11.72 -10.42
N LEU A 697 4.11 11.45 -9.28
CA LEU A 697 4.60 10.13 -8.91
C LEU A 697 3.43 9.25 -8.49
N ILE A 698 3.38 8.05 -9.04
CA ILE A 698 2.54 6.97 -8.55
C ILE A 698 3.37 6.18 -7.52
N VAL A 699 2.77 5.93 -6.37
CA VAL A 699 3.39 5.16 -5.29
C VAL A 699 2.62 3.87 -5.13
N SER A 700 3.14 2.79 -5.69
CA SER A 700 2.62 1.46 -5.39
C SER A 700 3.29 0.92 -4.13
N SER A 701 2.52 0.19 -3.33
CA SER A 701 2.98 -0.36 -2.06
C SER A 701 2.48 -1.78 -1.89
N ALA A 702 3.35 -2.66 -1.42
CA ALA A 702 2.98 -3.98 -0.98
C ALA A 702 3.55 -4.21 0.43
N GLY A 703 2.82 -4.94 1.26
CA GLY A 703 3.22 -5.18 2.65
C GLY A 703 3.16 -3.97 3.60
N GLY A 704 2.80 -2.76 3.15
CA GLY A 704 2.40 -1.69 4.08
C GLY A 704 2.08 -0.28 3.52
N VAL A 705 0.95 0.29 3.95
CA VAL A 705 0.41 1.60 3.47
C VAL A 705 1.20 2.79 4.04
N ARG A 706 1.79 2.62 5.23
CA ARG A 706 2.45 3.71 5.97
C ARG A 706 3.66 4.30 5.25
N ILE A 707 4.47 3.44 4.63
CA ILE A 707 5.64 3.89 3.87
C ILE A 707 5.21 4.59 2.57
N ALA A 708 4.10 4.16 1.96
CA ALA A 708 3.50 4.84 0.81
C ALA A 708 3.00 6.24 1.19
N GLU A 709 2.29 6.36 2.32
CA GLU A 709 1.87 7.65 2.88
C GLU A 709 3.05 8.53 3.29
N LEU A 710 4.14 7.94 3.78
CA LEU A 710 5.37 8.69 4.06
C LEU A 710 5.94 9.27 2.76
N LEU A 711 6.01 8.47 1.70
CA LEU A 711 6.54 8.92 0.41
C LEU A 711 5.64 9.98 -0.21
N GLU A 712 4.32 9.79 -0.21
CA GLU A 712 3.34 10.78 -0.68
C GLU A 712 3.45 12.08 0.13
N ARG A 713 3.53 12.01 1.46
CA ARG A 713 3.73 13.19 2.32
C ARG A 713 5.07 13.86 2.07
N SER A 714 6.12 13.09 1.81
CA SER A 714 7.45 13.61 1.49
C SER A 714 7.44 14.33 0.15
N ALA A 715 6.85 13.73 -0.89
CA ALA A 715 6.63 14.37 -2.19
C ALA A 715 5.85 15.68 -2.03
N LYS A 716 4.73 15.67 -1.30
CA LYS A 716 3.93 16.88 -1.03
C LYS A 716 4.72 17.96 -0.29
N ARG A 717 5.60 17.56 0.65
CA ARG A 717 6.49 18.49 1.37
C ARG A 717 7.55 19.08 0.45
N MET A 718 8.03 18.34 -0.55
CA MET A 718 8.93 18.82 -1.61
C MET A 718 8.20 19.61 -2.71
N GLY A 719 6.86 19.58 -2.74
CA GLY A 719 6.07 20.25 -3.79
C GLY A 719 5.89 19.40 -5.05
N VAL A 720 6.15 18.10 -4.93
CA VAL A 720 5.98 17.10 -5.99
C VAL A 720 4.59 16.50 -5.85
N ALA A 721 3.84 16.44 -6.96
CA ALA A 721 2.57 15.75 -6.98
C ALA A 721 2.81 14.24 -6.85
N ALA A 722 2.12 13.58 -5.92
CA ALA A 722 2.17 12.14 -5.76
C ALA A 722 0.78 11.61 -5.39
N SER A 723 0.52 10.36 -5.74
CA SER A 723 -0.68 9.62 -5.35
C SER A 723 -0.35 8.16 -5.10
N ILE A 724 -0.94 7.59 -4.07
CA ILE A 724 -0.85 6.14 -3.81
C ILE A 724 -1.75 5.43 -4.82
N GLU A 725 -1.22 4.38 -5.45
CA GLU A 725 -1.98 3.56 -6.38
C GLU A 725 -3.11 2.85 -5.63
N ALA A 726 -4.36 3.15 -6.00
CA ALA A 726 -5.51 2.50 -5.40
C ALA A 726 -5.62 1.09 -5.99
N GLU A 727 -5.11 0.08 -5.28
CA GLU A 727 -5.48 -1.31 -5.55
C GLU A 727 -7.01 -1.37 -5.65
N GLN A 728 -7.54 -1.91 -6.74
CA GLN A 728 -8.98 -2.11 -6.88
C GLN A 728 -9.51 -2.78 -5.61
N LEU A 729 -10.67 -2.29 -5.16
CA LEU A 729 -11.29 -2.67 -3.88
C LEU A 729 -11.72 -4.14 -3.98
N ASN A 730 -10.77 -5.07 -3.76
CA ASN A 730 -11.04 -6.49 -3.87
C ASN A 730 -11.68 -6.93 -2.56
N LEU A 731 -13.01 -6.85 -2.51
CA LEU A 731 -13.84 -7.36 -1.41
C LEU A 731 -13.60 -8.85 -1.15
N SER A 732 -12.96 -9.57 -2.08
CA SER A 732 -12.49 -10.94 -1.86
C SER A 732 -11.47 -11.01 -0.73
N LEU A 733 -10.60 -10.01 -0.51
CA LEU A 733 -9.61 -10.03 0.57
C LEU A 733 -10.24 -10.25 1.95
N LEU A 734 -11.46 -9.77 2.19
CA LEU A 734 -12.20 -10.00 3.45
C LEU A 734 -12.62 -11.47 3.68
N TYR A 735 -12.60 -12.31 2.64
CA TYR A 735 -13.05 -13.71 2.67
C TYR A 735 -12.10 -14.71 1.99
N ASP A 736 -11.08 -14.28 1.26
CA ASP A 736 -10.38 -15.14 0.31
C ASP A 736 -9.23 -15.90 0.96
N TYR A 737 -9.47 -17.20 1.07
CA TYR A 737 -8.48 -18.22 1.40
C TYR A 737 -7.50 -18.46 0.22
N ARG A 738 -7.79 -17.96 -0.99
CA ARG A 738 -6.98 -18.15 -2.22
C ARG A 738 -5.82 -17.18 -2.38
N ALA A 739 -5.76 -16.09 -1.61
CA ALA A 739 -4.54 -15.25 -1.50
C ALA A 739 -3.33 -16.03 -0.92
N GLN A 740 -3.54 -17.27 -0.47
CA GLN A 740 -2.46 -18.20 -0.11
C GLN A 740 -1.68 -18.74 -1.32
N PHE A 741 -2.16 -18.57 -2.56
CA PHE A 741 -1.53 -19.13 -3.78
C PHE A 741 -0.95 -18.11 -4.74
N THR A 742 -1.23 -16.81 -4.56
CA THR A 742 -0.73 -15.73 -5.43
C THR A 742 0.65 -15.20 -5.05
N GLY A 743 1.21 -15.58 -3.89
CA GLY A 743 2.59 -15.22 -3.50
C GLY A 743 2.84 -13.73 -3.23
N GLU A 744 1.90 -12.84 -3.52
CA GLU A 744 2.01 -11.37 -3.40
C GLU A 744 1.84 -10.83 -1.96
N SER A 745 2.22 -11.59 -0.93
CA SER A 745 2.41 -10.97 0.40
C SER A 745 3.89 -10.67 0.58
N GLU A 746 4.33 -9.49 0.17
CA GLU A 746 5.69 -9.04 0.48
C GLU A 746 5.90 -9.07 2.00
N LYS A 747 6.94 -9.79 2.42
CA LYS A 747 7.29 -10.03 3.82
C LYS A 747 7.67 -8.73 4.56
N TYR A 748 7.98 -7.67 3.84
CA TYR A 748 8.41 -6.39 4.40
C TYR A 748 7.62 -5.25 3.76
N PRO A 749 7.38 -4.13 4.48
CA PRO A 749 6.76 -2.95 3.89
C PRO A 749 7.60 -2.41 2.74
N THR A 750 7.05 -2.42 1.53
CA THR A 750 7.75 -2.07 0.30
C THR A 750 7.03 -0.94 -0.43
N VAL A 751 7.81 -0.02 -1.02
CA VAL A 751 7.30 1.01 -1.95
C VAL A 751 8.06 1.02 -3.26
N ARG A 752 7.33 1.29 -4.34
CA ARG A 752 7.83 1.41 -5.71
C ARG A 752 7.34 2.75 -6.31
N PRO A 753 8.00 3.88 -5.99
CA PRO A 753 7.71 5.14 -6.66
C PRO A 753 8.06 5.02 -8.15
N HIS A 754 7.19 5.53 -9.01
CA HIS A 754 7.43 5.61 -10.46
C HIS A 754 6.61 6.75 -11.08
N TRP A 755 6.97 7.21 -12.27
CA TRP A 755 6.14 8.17 -13.01
C TRP A 755 5.03 7.45 -13.76
N GLN A 756 3.81 7.99 -13.77
CA GLN A 756 2.77 7.47 -14.66
C GLN A 756 3.27 7.41 -16.11
N GLY A 757 3.00 6.28 -16.79
CA GLY A 757 3.41 6.04 -18.18
C GLY A 757 4.88 5.68 -18.37
N TRP A 758 5.68 5.48 -17.30
CA TRP A 758 7.08 5.06 -17.41
C TRP A 758 7.24 3.72 -18.16
N GLU A 759 6.25 2.84 -17.97
CA GLU A 759 6.15 1.52 -18.56
C GLU A 759 6.02 1.49 -20.09
N GLU A 760 5.48 2.54 -20.71
CA GLU A 760 5.24 2.59 -22.16
C GLU A 760 6.54 2.48 -22.97
N THR A 761 7.65 2.93 -22.37
CA THR A 761 8.99 2.88 -22.98
C THR A 761 9.91 1.84 -22.36
N ALA A 762 9.55 1.30 -21.19
CA ALA A 762 10.44 0.40 -20.45
C ALA A 762 10.75 -0.84 -21.29
N ARG A 763 12.04 -1.18 -21.42
CA ARG A 763 12.54 -2.35 -22.19
C ARG A 763 12.17 -2.36 -23.66
N THR A 764 11.87 -1.22 -24.26
CA THR A 764 11.68 -1.10 -25.70
C THR A 764 12.88 -0.39 -26.33
N ALA A 765 12.98 -0.42 -27.66
CA ALA A 765 14.03 0.33 -28.36
C ALA A 765 13.97 1.85 -28.10
N GLN A 766 12.85 2.37 -27.58
CA GLN A 766 12.68 3.77 -27.21
C GLN A 766 13.25 4.11 -25.82
N ASP A 767 13.68 3.13 -25.02
CA ASP A 767 14.24 3.30 -23.68
C ASP A 767 15.69 3.86 -23.70
N MET A 768 15.83 5.03 -24.29
CA MET A 768 17.11 5.71 -24.52
C MET A 768 17.31 6.88 -23.57
N ILE A 769 18.53 7.39 -23.48
CA ILE A 769 18.87 8.47 -22.54
C ILE A 769 18.08 9.77 -22.82
N GLU A 770 17.69 10.00 -24.07
CA GLU A 770 17.00 11.19 -24.55
C GLU A 770 15.58 11.34 -24.00
N ILE A 771 14.97 10.27 -23.50
CA ILE A 771 13.62 10.34 -22.90
C ILE A 771 13.67 10.80 -21.43
N LEU A 772 14.85 10.76 -20.79
CA LEU A 772 15.00 11.15 -19.39
C LEU A 772 14.88 12.66 -19.23
N SER A 773 14.15 13.06 -18.19
CA SER A 773 14.01 14.45 -17.79
C SER A 773 14.79 14.70 -16.50
N PRO A 774 15.73 15.68 -16.50
CA PRO A 774 16.44 16.05 -15.26
C PRO A 774 15.45 16.56 -14.20
N ASP A 775 14.41 17.30 -14.60
CA ASP A 775 13.39 17.80 -13.67
C ASP A 775 12.60 16.66 -13.01
N LYS A 776 12.30 15.57 -13.74
CA LYS A 776 11.63 14.38 -13.18
C LYS A 776 12.55 13.62 -12.23
N LEU A 777 13.83 13.47 -12.58
CA LEU A 777 14.83 12.88 -11.71
C LEU A 777 14.99 13.70 -10.42
N GLU A 778 15.05 15.03 -10.51
CA GLU A 778 15.15 15.92 -9.35
C GLU A 778 13.94 15.76 -8.43
N GLN A 779 12.72 15.87 -8.97
CA GLN A 779 11.49 15.75 -8.19
C GLN A 779 11.34 14.37 -7.51
N ALA A 780 11.61 13.29 -8.26
CA ALA A 780 11.60 11.95 -7.69
C ALA A 780 12.66 11.80 -6.60
N GLY A 781 13.88 12.27 -6.86
CA GLY A 781 15.01 12.20 -5.97
C GLY A 781 14.80 12.96 -4.67
N GLU A 782 14.27 14.17 -4.73
CA GLU A 782 13.91 14.98 -3.57
C GLU A 782 12.87 14.28 -2.69
N ALA A 783 11.81 13.73 -3.30
CA ALA A 783 10.75 13.02 -2.57
C ALA A 783 11.28 11.75 -1.88
N ILE A 784 12.08 10.96 -2.60
CA ILE A 784 12.65 9.70 -2.11
C ILE A 784 13.74 9.98 -1.06
N ALA A 785 14.60 10.98 -1.27
CA ALA A 785 15.61 11.40 -0.30
C ALA A 785 14.97 11.83 1.02
N LEU A 786 13.92 12.66 0.97
CA LEU A 786 13.21 13.07 2.18
C LEU A 786 12.56 11.87 2.90
N THR A 787 12.04 10.92 2.13
CA THR A 787 11.50 9.65 2.65
C THR A 787 12.60 8.87 3.38
N LEU A 788 13.75 8.63 2.74
CA LEU A 788 14.87 7.89 3.31
C LEU A 788 15.49 8.58 4.53
N ILE A 789 15.65 9.91 4.50
CA ILE A 789 16.12 10.70 5.65
C ILE A 789 15.18 10.53 6.84
N THR A 790 13.86 10.58 6.58
CA THR A 790 12.84 10.39 7.61
C THR A 790 12.87 8.96 8.14
N LEU A 791 12.91 7.96 7.25
CA LEU A 791 13.03 6.54 7.60
C LEU A 791 14.29 6.26 8.42
N GLY A 792 15.41 6.88 8.12
CA GLY A 792 16.66 6.59 8.83
C GLY A 792 16.85 7.32 10.15
N ARG A 793 16.06 8.36 10.45
CA ARG A 793 16.19 9.16 11.69
C ARG A 793 15.00 9.05 12.63
N GLU A 794 13.78 9.04 12.09
CA GLU A 794 12.57 9.13 12.90
C GLU A 794 12.11 7.74 13.34
N LEU A 795 11.96 7.55 14.65
CA LEU A 795 11.38 6.32 15.22
C LEU A 795 9.93 6.12 14.76
N GLU A 796 9.22 7.23 14.51
CA GLU A 796 7.84 7.28 14.05
C GLU A 796 7.76 8.10 12.76
N TYR A 797 7.37 7.45 11.67
CA TYR A 797 7.14 8.08 10.36
C TYR A 797 5.77 7.72 9.82
#